data_AF-A0A3N5RHN3-F1
#
_entry.id   AF-A0A3N5RHN3-F1
#
_cell.length_a   1.000
_cell.length_b   1.000
_cell.length_c   1.000
_cell.angle_alpha   90.00
_cell.angle_beta   90.00
_cell.angle_gamma   90.00
#
_symmetry.space_group_name_H-M   'P 1'
#
loop_
_entity.id
_entity.type
_entity.pdbx_description
1 polymer ?
#
loop_
_entity_poly.entity_id
_entity_poly.type
_entity_poly.pdbx_seq_one_letter_code
_entity_poly.pdbx_strand_id
1 'polypeptide(L)'
;MTWTNDKVMALASDPAAAKAGQGQASPDKWILLANREQVLWGECRGSGKNPYQVQVEWNEPAFRCTCPSRKFPCKHSLGLMLLWVHQPRAFQSGPPPAWVTEWLDSREKKKQKSAEKAKAKQTEMQKPIDPEKTARQAEERKNKIRDGLQILMLRLHDLVAGGLSELPSLPYRFWDEAARRMVDAQAPGAARLIRELAVITAGGGAWAAGALERMARLKLMAEAFDRFDTLEPELQAELRSQLGWFLSKEEVLKGPGIVDFWVVLGVTVEEDEESGLQVQRIWLGSRDSGRPALLLHFAPQNQALDLSFNPGTGFKAELVYYPALVPLRALVRSRMTANEACPQPGGYGTIAEALQAFGAAAARVPWLERFPMLLEEVTPVPDAPWFLIDRRGQTIPLMEKKSLLWELAALSGGRPLRLFGEWREQCFFPIPALPLFRPQTAAALLPPHPLLKNLAHDAVLGTRGRNYQIPAVGGPMEEWFKRLAAEPEPAGALLKTAAVLTAGLRAGSLPAEPTRSVPEPCAAEVLPLCRAGAADLLGQILRNAGEKFLIEWLERARAARCLAPHHLLPDLLDQACRRPELQSSVRALAGQRGIWLAQWNPDWRAVYDPAALTEAEPWDPAEWEERDPKQRVIRLQALRSRNPAVMREILAEKIDQETAKERAALTALLKENLNPDDEPFLEARLEDRSLSVRQAAAELLSGLEGSGLNRRMQERLESWLRTEKKFLRTIFSLEPPENCDAAMQRDGIQES
;
A
#
# COMPACT_ATOMS: atom_id res chain seq x y z
N MET A 1 -2.43 -18.22 -20.81
CA MET A 1 -3.01 -17.29 -19.81
C MET A 1 -4.45 -17.69 -19.51
N THR A 2 -4.87 -17.69 -18.25
CA THR A 2 -6.29 -17.85 -17.86
C THR A 2 -6.83 -16.49 -17.43
N TRP A 3 -7.82 -15.97 -18.15
CA TRP A 3 -8.54 -14.75 -17.79
C TRP A 3 -9.53 -15.05 -16.66
N THR A 4 -9.56 -14.20 -15.64
CA THR A 4 -10.51 -14.29 -14.52
C THR A 4 -11.41 -13.06 -14.50
N ASN A 5 -12.53 -13.13 -13.78
CA ASN A 5 -13.44 -11.99 -13.62
C ASN A 5 -12.68 -10.76 -13.10
N ASP A 6 -11.91 -10.93 -12.03
CA ASP A 6 -11.12 -9.85 -11.43
C ASP A 6 -10.14 -9.19 -12.42
N LYS A 7 -9.47 -9.96 -13.29
CA LYS A 7 -8.59 -9.41 -14.33
C LYS A 7 -9.35 -8.59 -15.36
N VAL A 8 -10.56 -9.01 -15.74
CA VAL A 8 -11.40 -8.24 -16.66
C VAL A 8 -11.92 -6.98 -16.00
N MET A 9 -12.31 -7.05 -14.72
CA MET A 9 -12.79 -5.90 -13.96
C MET A 9 -11.69 -4.86 -13.73
N ALA A 10 -10.44 -5.29 -13.55
CA ALA A 10 -9.28 -4.40 -13.46
C ALA A 10 -9.00 -3.59 -14.74
N LEU A 11 -9.59 -3.95 -15.88
CA LEU A 11 -9.51 -3.16 -17.12
C LEU A 11 -10.50 -1.99 -17.15
N ALA A 12 -11.50 -1.96 -16.25
CA ALA A 12 -12.52 -0.93 -16.27
C ALA A 12 -11.94 0.43 -15.88
N SER A 13 -12.33 1.48 -16.60
CA SER A 13 -11.88 2.85 -16.33
C SER A 13 -12.36 3.40 -14.98
N ASP A 14 -13.46 2.87 -14.45
CA ASP A 14 -14.07 3.27 -13.19
C ASP A 14 -15.09 2.22 -12.71
N PRO A 15 -15.50 2.26 -11.42
CA PRO A 15 -16.46 1.31 -10.86
C PRO A 15 -17.82 1.25 -11.59
N ALA A 16 -18.28 2.38 -12.16
CA ALA A 16 -19.54 2.43 -12.88
C ALA A 16 -19.44 1.71 -14.24
N ALA A 17 -18.33 1.87 -14.95
CA ALA A 17 -18.03 1.13 -16.18
C ALA A 17 -17.91 -0.37 -15.91
N ALA A 18 -17.25 -0.74 -14.82
CA ALA A 18 -17.16 -2.10 -14.30
C ALA A 18 -18.55 -2.74 -14.10
N LYS A 19 -19.41 -2.09 -13.30
CA LYS A 19 -20.79 -2.55 -13.04
C LYS A 19 -21.63 -2.64 -14.31
N ALA A 20 -21.51 -1.64 -15.20
CA ALA A 20 -22.21 -1.65 -16.47
C ALA A 20 -21.75 -2.79 -17.39
N GLY A 21 -20.45 -3.13 -17.34
CA GLY A 21 -19.85 -4.24 -18.08
C GLY A 21 -20.35 -5.60 -17.63
N GLN A 22 -20.42 -5.83 -16.31
CA GLN A 22 -21.07 -7.02 -15.74
C GLN A 22 -22.52 -7.14 -16.21
N GLY A 23 -23.25 -6.02 -16.28
CA GLY A 23 -24.60 -5.99 -16.83
C GLY A 23 -24.69 -6.42 -18.30
N GLN A 24 -23.61 -6.35 -19.09
CA GLN A 24 -23.59 -6.83 -20.48
C GLN A 24 -23.16 -8.32 -20.61
N ALA A 25 -22.74 -8.96 -19.52
CA ALA A 25 -22.22 -10.32 -19.52
C ALA A 25 -23.33 -11.40 -19.52
N SER A 26 -24.32 -11.27 -20.39
CA SER A 26 -25.44 -12.21 -20.54
C SER A 26 -25.61 -12.59 -22.02
N PRO A 27 -25.63 -13.89 -22.40
CA PRO A 27 -25.70 -14.31 -23.80
C PRO A 27 -26.89 -13.72 -24.58
N ASP A 28 -28.05 -13.52 -23.93
CA ASP A 28 -29.28 -13.02 -24.58
C ASP A 28 -29.14 -11.59 -25.12
N LYS A 29 -28.11 -10.86 -24.69
CA LYS A 29 -27.80 -9.51 -25.16
C LYS A 29 -26.95 -9.53 -26.44
N TRP A 30 -26.46 -10.69 -26.85
CA TRP A 30 -25.54 -10.85 -27.97
C TRP A 30 -26.19 -11.65 -29.08
N ILE A 31 -26.18 -11.08 -30.29
CA ILE A 31 -26.64 -11.73 -31.52
C ILE A 31 -25.57 -12.70 -32.02
N LEU A 32 -24.30 -12.32 -31.84
CA LEU A 32 -23.13 -13.09 -32.23
C LEU A 32 -22.13 -13.11 -31.07
N LEU A 33 -21.60 -14.29 -30.78
CA LEU A 33 -20.45 -14.53 -29.92
C LEU A 33 -19.53 -15.51 -30.65
N ALA A 34 -18.34 -15.05 -31.01
CA ALA A 34 -17.40 -15.89 -31.75
C ALA A 34 -15.95 -15.58 -31.37
N ASN A 35 -15.08 -16.56 -31.63
CA ASN A 35 -13.66 -16.46 -31.33
C ASN A 35 -12.81 -17.10 -32.42
N ARG A 36 -11.54 -16.70 -32.46
CA ARG A 36 -10.46 -17.43 -33.12
C ARG A 36 -9.16 -17.09 -32.43
N GLU A 37 -8.41 -18.12 -32.07
CA GLU A 37 -7.11 -17.98 -31.42
C GLU A 37 -7.18 -17.06 -30.19
N GLN A 38 -6.67 -15.83 -30.28
CA GLN A 38 -6.59 -14.86 -29.18
C GLN A 38 -7.54 -13.65 -29.35
N VAL A 39 -8.49 -13.76 -30.28
CA VAL A 39 -9.43 -12.69 -30.64
C VAL A 39 -10.86 -13.14 -30.36
N LEU A 40 -11.60 -12.33 -29.59
CA LEU A 40 -13.06 -12.42 -29.42
C LEU A 40 -13.72 -11.36 -30.27
N TRP A 41 -14.89 -11.69 -30.77
CA TRP A 41 -15.78 -10.68 -31.29
C TRP A 41 -17.24 -11.03 -31.04
N GLY A 42 -18.07 -10.01 -31.03
CA GLY A 42 -19.50 -10.20 -30.87
C GLY A 42 -20.31 -9.00 -31.33
N GLU A 43 -21.60 -9.24 -31.48
CA GLU A 43 -22.59 -8.23 -31.86
C GLU A 43 -23.59 -8.06 -30.72
N CYS A 44 -23.45 -6.97 -29.95
CA CYS A 44 -24.30 -6.68 -28.80
C CYS A 44 -25.52 -5.87 -29.23
N ARG A 45 -26.72 -6.26 -28.77
CA ARG A 45 -27.93 -5.44 -28.92
C ARG A 45 -27.74 -4.11 -28.20
N GLY A 46 -27.93 -3.03 -28.92
CA GLY A 46 -27.68 -1.67 -28.45
C GLY A 46 -28.89 -0.76 -28.60
N SER A 47 -28.75 0.51 -28.23
CA SER A 47 -29.79 1.53 -28.39
C SER A 47 -29.93 2.06 -29.82
N GLY A 48 -29.14 1.54 -30.77
CA GLY A 48 -29.17 1.92 -32.18
C GLY A 48 -29.85 0.87 -33.06
N LYS A 49 -30.05 1.22 -34.34
CA LYS A 49 -30.66 0.32 -35.35
C LYS A 49 -29.82 -0.93 -35.64
N ASN A 50 -28.49 -0.81 -35.57
CA ASN A 50 -27.56 -1.90 -35.80
C ASN A 50 -26.92 -2.34 -34.47
N PRO A 51 -26.62 -3.64 -34.28
CA PRO A 51 -25.92 -4.11 -33.10
C PRO A 51 -24.50 -3.52 -33.04
N TYR A 52 -24.01 -3.31 -31.82
CA TYR A 52 -22.64 -2.85 -31.62
C TYR A 52 -21.68 -4.00 -31.88
N GLN A 53 -20.78 -3.80 -32.83
CA GLN A 53 -19.69 -4.72 -33.12
C GLN A 53 -18.59 -4.49 -32.10
N VAL A 54 -18.21 -5.54 -31.38
CA VAL A 54 -17.22 -5.52 -30.31
C VAL A 54 -16.09 -6.45 -30.71
N GLN A 55 -14.86 -5.96 -30.63
CA GLN A 55 -13.64 -6.71 -30.91
C GLN A 55 -12.72 -6.65 -29.70
N VAL A 56 -12.17 -7.81 -29.29
CA VAL A 56 -11.20 -7.90 -28.19
C VAL A 56 -10.06 -8.82 -28.60
N GLU A 57 -8.83 -8.34 -28.45
CA GLU A 57 -7.61 -9.16 -28.51
C GLU A 57 -7.10 -9.29 -27.07
N TRP A 58 -6.97 -10.51 -26.55
CA TRP A 58 -6.80 -10.70 -25.11
C TRP A 58 -5.38 -11.05 -24.65
N ASN A 59 -4.39 -11.17 -25.54
CA ASN A 59 -3.00 -11.44 -25.12
C ASN A 59 -2.21 -10.14 -24.97
N GLU A 60 -2.41 -9.19 -25.90
CA GLU A 60 -2.08 -7.77 -25.74
C GLU A 60 -3.40 -7.00 -25.67
N PRO A 61 -3.99 -6.84 -24.46
CA PRO A 61 -5.37 -6.39 -24.27
C PRO A 61 -5.70 -5.16 -25.11
N ALA A 62 -6.55 -5.35 -26.11
CA ALA A 62 -6.99 -4.27 -26.96
C ALA A 62 -8.45 -4.40 -27.33
N PHE A 63 -9.08 -3.23 -27.43
CA PHE A 63 -10.52 -3.12 -27.47
C PHE A 63 -10.94 -2.22 -28.62
N ARG A 64 -11.94 -2.66 -29.37
CA ARG A 64 -12.71 -1.80 -30.27
C ARG A 64 -14.19 -2.12 -30.08
N CYS A 65 -15.00 -1.08 -30.16
CA CYS A 65 -16.44 -1.21 -30.14
C CYS A 65 -17.05 -0.06 -30.93
N THR A 66 -18.13 -0.32 -31.67
CA THR A 66 -18.87 0.71 -32.43
C THR A 66 -19.88 1.51 -31.59
N CYS A 67 -19.90 1.33 -30.26
CA CYS A 67 -20.79 2.08 -29.39
C CYS A 67 -20.34 3.54 -29.18
N PRO A 68 -21.25 4.48 -28.87
CA PRO A 68 -20.93 5.91 -28.74
C PRO A 68 -20.16 6.28 -27.45
N SER A 69 -19.73 5.29 -26.65
CA SER A 69 -19.02 5.55 -25.39
C SER A 69 -17.64 6.18 -25.63
N ARG A 70 -17.27 7.15 -24.80
CA ARG A 70 -15.92 7.72 -24.76
C ARG A 70 -14.99 7.00 -23.77
N LYS A 71 -15.51 6.02 -23.01
CA LYS A 71 -14.74 5.22 -22.04
C LYS A 71 -14.33 3.90 -22.69
N PHE A 72 -13.02 3.62 -22.70
CA PHE A 72 -12.45 2.41 -23.31
C PHE A 72 -11.48 1.71 -22.33
N PRO A 73 -11.63 0.38 -22.10
CA PRO A 73 -12.67 -0.51 -22.63
C PRO A 73 -14.08 -0.10 -22.20
N CYS A 74 -15.04 -0.17 -23.14
CA CYS A 74 -16.42 0.20 -22.84
C CYS A 74 -17.14 -0.97 -22.16
N LYS A 75 -18.35 -0.73 -21.64
CA LYS A 75 -19.18 -1.77 -21.02
C LYS A 75 -19.40 -3.01 -21.91
N HIS A 76 -19.46 -2.86 -23.23
CA HIS A 76 -19.64 -4.00 -24.13
C HIS A 76 -18.34 -4.81 -24.29
N SER A 77 -17.18 -4.16 -24.35
CA SER A 77 -15.88 -4.84 -24.36
C SER A 77 -15.64 -5.62 -23.08
N LEU A 78 -15.94 -5.02 -21.92
CA LEU A 78 -15.88 -5.68 -20.63
C LEU A 78 -16.87 -6.86 -20.58
N GLY A 79 -18.12 -6.64 -21.02
CA GLY A 79 -19.15 -7.68 -21.06
C GLY A 79 -18.79 -8.88 -21.93
N LEU A 80 -18.17 -8.66 -23.10
CA LEU A 80 -17.71 -9.73 -23.99
C LEU A 80 -16.62 -10.57 -23.34
N MET A 81 -15.64 -9.92 -22.69
CA MET A 81 -14.58 -10.63 -21.95
C MET A 81 -15.14 -11.39 -20.75
N LEU A 82 -16.05 -10.80 -19.98
CA LEU A 82 -16.70 -11.48 -18.86
C LEU A 82 -17.48 -12.71 -19.34
N LEU A 83 -18.20 -12.61 -20.45
CA LEU A 83 -18.87 -13.76 -21.07
C LEU A 83 -17.89 -14.85 -21.48
N TRP A 84 -16.74 -14.49 -22.04
CA TRP A 84 -15.71 -15.46 -22.40
C TRP A 84 -15.16 -16.18 -21.16
N VAL A 85 -14.94 -15.46 -20.06
CA VAL A 85 -14.47 -16.03 -18.80
C VAL A 85 -15.52 -16.95 -18.17
N HIS A 86 -16.79 -16.53 -18.14
CA HIS A 86 -17.85 -17.27 -17.45
C HIS A 86 -18.45 -18.41 -18.28
N GLN A 87 -18.55 -18.21 -19.60
CA GLN A 87 -19.27 -19.09 -20.52
C GLN A 87 -18.53 -19.22 -21.87
N PRO A 88 -17.29 -19.75 -21.91
CA PRO A 88 -16.52 -19.87 -23.14
C PRO A 88 -17.22 -20.73 -24.20
N ARG A 89 -18.06 -21.70 -23.77
CA ARG A 89 -18.87 -22.55 -24.65
C ARG A 89 -19.96 -21.81 -25.43
N ALA A 90 -20.32 -20.59 -25.03
CA ALA A 90 -21.27 -19.77 -25.76
C ALA A 90 -20.68 -19.17 -27.06
N PHE A 91 -19.36 -19.23 -27.24
CA PHE A 91 -18.66 -18.67 -28.39
C PHE A 91 -18.43 -19.73 -29.47
N GLN A 92 -18.79 -19.39 -30.70
CA GLN A 92 -18.53 -20.23 -31.86
C GLN A 92 -17.13 -19.93 -32.42
N SER A 93 -16.27 -20.95 -32.53
CA SER A 93 -14.98 -20.80 -33.18
C SER A 93 -15.15 -20.76 -34.70
N GLY A 94 -14.58 -19.76 -35.37
CA GLY A 94 -14.74 -19.58 -36.81
C GLY A 94 -13.81 -18.54 -37.42
N PRO A 95 -13.79 -18.37 -38.75
CA PRO A 95 -13.00 -17.32 -39.38
C PRO A 95 -13.51 -15.92 -38.98
N PRO A 96 -12.61 -14.93 -38.77
CA PRO A 96 -13.01 -13.58 -38.42
C PRO A 96 -13.79 -12.93 -39.58
N PRO A 97 -14.93 -12.27 -39.32
CA PRO A 97 -15.64 -11.52 -40.34
C PRO A 97 -14.83 -10.29 -40.79
N ALA A 98 -15.19 -9.70 -41.94
CA ALA A 98 -14.44 -8.62 -42.58
C ALA A 98 -14.09 -7.47 -41.60
N TRP A 99 -15.03 -7.04 -40.76
CA TRP A 99 -14.81 -5.96 -39.79
C TRP A 99 -13.81 -6.29 -38.66
N VAL A 100 -13.63 -7.57 -38.33
CA VAL A 100 -12.58 -8.03 -37.39
C VAL A 100 -11.24 -8.07 -38.11
N THR A 101 -11.19 -8.63 -39.31
CA THR A 101 -9.97 -8.70 -40.13
C THR A 101 -9.44 -7.30 -40.43
N GLU A 102 -10.29 -6.37 -40.87
CA GLU A 102 -9.94 -4.97 -41.08
C GLU A 102 -9.39 -4.30 -39.81
N TRP A 103 -9.94 -4.64 -38.64
CA TRP A 103 -9.44 -4.13 -37.38
C TRP A 103 -8.04 -4.67 -37.07
N LEU A 104 -7.82 -5.97 -37.19
CA LEU A 104 -6.51 -6.60 -37.00
C LEU A 104 -5.48 -6.04 -37.99
N ASP A 105 -5.83 -5.94 -39.27
CA ASP A 105 -4.98 -5.34 -40.31
C ASP A 105 -4.68 -3.88 -40.03
N SER A 106 -5.65 -3.10 -39.53
CA SER A 106 -5.44 -1.70 -39.15
C SER A 106 -4.49 -1.58 -37.96
N ARG A 107 -4.50 -2.55 -37.03
CA ARG A 107 -3.59 -2.61 -35.89
C ARG A 107 -2.20 -2.98 -36.35
N GLU A 108 -2.07 -3.96 -37.24
CA GLU A 108 -0.78 -4.35 -37.80
C GLU A 108 -0.17 -3.21 -38.63
N LYS A 109 -0.98 -2.53 -39.46
CA LYS A 109 -0.57 -1.31 -40.15
C LYS A 109 -0.24 -0.15 -39.20
N LYS A 110 -0.90 -0.03 -38.04
CA LYS A 110 -0.54 0.96 -37.01
C LYS A 110 0.75 0.59 -36.29
N LYS A 111 0.99 -0.69 -35.98
CA LYS A 111 2.26 -1.19 -35.44
C LYS A 111 3.38 -0.92 -36.43
N GLN A 112 3.19 -1.26 -37.71
CA GLN A 112 4.11 -0.96 -38.80
C GLN A 112 4.32 0.54 -38.98
N LYS A 113 3.27 1.37 -39.05
CA LYS A 113 3.40 2.84 -39.14
C LYS A 113 4.04 3.45 -37.89
N SER A 114 3.83 2.90 -36.70
CA SER A 114 4.53 3.35 -35.49
C SER A 114 6.00 2.93 -35.51
N ALA A 115 6.31 1.76 -36.07
CA ALA A 115 7.68 1.31 -36.29
C ALA A 115 8.36 2.12 -37.39
N GLU A 116 7.65 2.51 -38.44
CA GLU A 116 8.10 3.41 -39.50
C GLU A 116 8.21 4.85 -39.02
N LYS A 117 7.30 5.35 -38.17
CA LYS A 117 7.44 6.65 -37.50
C LYS A 117 8.52 6.64 -36.44
N ALA A 118 8.76 5.52 -35.75
CA ALA A 118 9.89 5.35 -34.86
C ALA A 118 11.19 5.30 -35.66
N LYS A 119 11.21 4.62 -36.82
CA LYS A 119 12.32 4.66 -37.77
C LYS A 119 12.51 6.05 -38.36
N ALA A 120 11.46 6.77 -38.74
CA ALA A 120 11.52 8.11 -39.31
C ALA A 120 11.88 9.16 -38.26
N LYS A 121 11.38 9.05 -37.01
CA LYS A 121 11.88 9.82 -35.86
C LYS A 121 13.32 9.46 -35.53
N GLN A 122 13.73 8.20 -35.68
CA GLN A 122 15.14 7.82 -35.59
C GLN A 122 15.95 8.46 -36.72
N THR A 123 15.44 8.55 -37.95
CA THR A 123 16.09 9.24 -39.08
C THR A 123 16.11 10.76 -38.89
N GLU A 124 15.09 11.34 -38.27
CA GLU A 124 14.97 12.77 -37.99
C GLU A 124 15.78 13.20 -36.74
N MET A 125 15.91 12.33 -35.74
CA MET A 125 16.86 12.44 -34.61
C MET A 125 18.29 12.02 -34.97
N GLN A 126 18.49 11.39 -36.13
CA GLN A 126 19.80 11.18 -36.78
C GLN A 126 20.23 12.39 -37.61
N LYS A 127 19.39 13.44 -37.76
CA LYS A 127 19.96 14.76 -38.05
C LYS A 127 21.00 15.02 -36.96
N PRO A 128 22.22 15.46 -37.31
CA PRO A 128 23.25 15.71 -36.31
C PRO A 128 22.67 16.65 -35.26
N ILE A 129 22.38 16.11 -34.07
CA ILE A 129 22.18 16.96 -32.91
C ILE A 129 23.54 17.59 -32.72
N ASP A 130 23.60 18.92 -32.77
CA ASP A 130 24.82 19.66 -32.53
C ASP A 130 25.46 19.16 -31.22
N PRO A 131 26.56 18.39 -31.29
CA PRO A 131 27.14 17.75 -30.12
C PRO A 131 27.64 18.80 -29.13
N GLU A 132 28.01 19.99 -29.62
CA GLU A 132 28.43 21.12 -28.80
C GLU A 132 27.25 21.68 -28.00
N LYS A 133 26.08 21.82 -28.64
CA LYS A 133 24.86 22.26 -27.94
C LYS A 133 24.40 21.26 -26.88
N THR A 134 24.45 19.96 -27.16
CA THR A 134 24.09 18.93 -26.16
C THR A 134 25.09 18.87 -25.01
N ALA A 135 26.39 18.98 -25.30
CA ALA A 135 27.43 19.06 -24.27
C ALA A 135 27.24 20.30 -23.40
N ARG A 136 26.98 21.47 -24.00
CA ARG A 136 26.69 22.71 -23.28
C ARG A 136 25.44 22.61 -22.41
N GLN A 137 24.35 22.03 -22.91
CA GLN A 137 23.13 21.81 -22.11
C GLN A 137 23.36 20.85 -20.94
N ALA A 138 24.16 19.80 -21.13
CA ALA A 138 24.54 18.89 -20.06
C ALA A 138 25.40 19.59 -19.00
N GLU A 139 26.34 20.44 -19.42
CA GLU A 139 27.19 21.23 -18.52
C GLU A 139 26.39 22.29 -17.75
N GLU A 140 25.50 23.02 -18.43
CA GLU A 140 24.58 23.98 -17.78
C GLU A 140 23.68 23.30 -16.75
N ARG A 141 23.15 22.09 -17.06
CA ARG A 141 22.40 21.28 -16.10
C ARG A 141 23.27 20.87 -14.91
N LYS A 142 24.51 20.41 -15.15
CA LYS A 142 25.45 20.03 -14.10
C LYS A 142 25.73 21.21 -13.16
N ASN A 143 25.94 22.41 -13.70
CA ASN A 143 26.18 23.62 -12.89
C ASN A 143 24.95 23.99 -12.06
N LYS A 144 23.74 23.96 -12.64
CA LYS A 144 22.49 24.22 -11.88
C LYS A 144 22.30 23.25 -10.72
N ILE A 145 22.54 21.96 -10.95
CA ILE A 145 22.44 20.95 -9.90
C ILE A 145 23.48 21.22 -8.80
N ARG A 146 24.73 21.52 -9.19
CA ARG A 146 25.81 21.83 -8.24
C ARG A 146 25.46 23.02 -7.35
N ASP A 147 25.05 24.14 -7.95
CA ASP A 147 24.68 25.35 -7.23
C ASP A 147 23.49 25.10 -6.28
N GLY A 148 22.49 24.36 -6.75
CA GLY A 148 21.34 23.96 -5.94
C GLY A 148 21.75 23.10 -4.73
N LEU A 149 22.59 22.08 -4.95
CA LEU A 149 23.07 21.21 -3.87
C LEU A 149 23.94 21.97 -2.85
N GLN A 150 24.75 22.93 -3.28
CA GLN A 150 25.54 23.77 -2.37
C GLN A 150 24.64 24.62 -1.45
N ILE A 151 23.61 25.26 -2.00
CA ILE A 151 22.62 26.00 -1.21
C ILE A 151 21.88 25.07 -0.23
N LEU A 152 21.53 23.87 -0.69
CA LEU A 152 20.89 22.87 0.18
C LEU A 152 21.81 22.46 1.33
N MET A 153 23.12 22.27 1.08
CA MET A 153 24.08 21.91 2.11
C MET A 153 24.21 22.99 3.18
N LEU A 154 24.32 24.27 2.79
CA LEU A 154 24.33 25.39 3.74
C LEU A 154 23.10 25.35 4.66
N ARG A 155 21.91 25.11 4.08
CA ARG A 155 20.67 25.01 4.86
C ARG A 155 20.66 23.80 5.80
N LEU A 156 21.13 22.63 5.36
CA LEU A 156 21.22 21.45 6.23
C LEU A 156 22.23 21.67 7.36
N HIS A 157 23.34 22.36 7.07
CA HIS A 157 24.35 22.71 8.06
C HIS A 157 23.78 23.68 9.10
N ASP A 158 23.05 24.70 8.68
CA ASP A 158 22.37 25.63 9.59
C ASP A 158 21.36 24.93 10.50
N LEU A 159 20.59 23.97 9.96
CA LEU A 159 19.65 23.17 10.75
C LEU A 159 20.37 22.34 11.81
N VAL A 160 21.41 21.59 11.43
CA VAL A 160 22.18 20.77 12.37
C VAL A 160 22.95 21.63 13.38
N ALA A 161 23.47 22.78 12.96
CA ALA A 161 24.16 23.72 13.83
C ALA A 161 23.20 24.32 14.87
N GLY A 162 21.99 24.71 14.45
CA GLY A 162 20.94 25.27 15.31
C GLY A 162 20.24 24.25 16.20
N GLY A 163 20.32 22.96 15.88
CA GLY A 163 19.62 21.88 16.56
C GLY A 163 18.32 21.49 15.86
N LEU A 164 18.00 20.20 15.88
CA LEU A 164 16.85 19.65 15.16
C LEU A 164 15.54 19.64 15.97
N SER A 165 15.54 20.09 17.23
CA SER A 165 14.37 19.99 18.13
C SER A 165 13.08 20.61 17.57
N GLU A 166 13.20 21.69 16.80
CA GLU A 166 12.06 22.39 16.19
C GLU A 166 11.56 21.75 14.89
N LEU A 167 12.25 20.76 14.31
CA LEU A 167 11.83 20.19 13.03
C LEU A 167 10.39 19.65 13.02
N PRO A 168 9.90 18.95 14.07
CA PRO A 168 8.52 18.46 14.10
C PRO A 168 7.46 19.58 14.12
N SER A 169 7.81 20.79 14.56
CA SER A 169 6.89 21.94 14.60
C SER A 169 6.84 22.70 13.27
N LEU A 170 7.78 22.44 12.35
CA LEU A 170 7.84 23.13 11.06
C LEU A 170 6.70 22.71 10.12
N PRO A 171 6.02 23.66 9.46
CA PRO A 171 4.95 23.34 8.52
C PRO A 171 5.50 22.69 7.25
N TYR A 172 4.69 21.86 6.58
CA TYR A 172 5.04 21.22 5.29
C TYR A 172 5.60 22.22 4.26
N ARG A 173 5.04 23.43 4.21
CA ARG A 173 5.48 24.52 3.31
C ARG A 173 6.97 24.84 3.42
N PHE A 174 7.55 24.78 4.63
CA PHE A 174 8.99 25.01 4.83
C PHE A 174 9.84 24.04 4.00
N TRP A 175 9.46 22.77 4.00
CA TRP A 175 10.14 21.71 3.26
C TRP A 175 9.87 21.82 1.75
N ASP A 176 8.61 22.05 1.38
CA ASP A 176 8.20 22.15 -0.02
C ASP A 176 8.85 23.34 -0.75
N GLU A 177 9.06 24.48 -0.07
CA GLU A 177 9.83 25.60 -0.62
C GLU A 177 11.29 25.21 -0.91
N ALA A 178 11.90 24.37 -0.08
CA ALA A 178 13.24 23.83 -0.35
C ALA A 178 13.22 22.85 -1.53
N ALA A 179 12.21 21.99 -1.59
CA ALA A 179 12.04 21.00 -2.65
C ALA A 179 11.84 21.66 -4.02
N ARG A 180 11.01 22.71 -4.11
CA ARG A 180 10.82 23.49 -5.36
C ARG A 180 12.14 24.06 -5.88
N ARG A 181 13.00 24.59 -5.01
CA ARG A 181 14.33 25.08 -5.41
C ARG A 181 15.21 23.97 -5.99
N MET A 182 15.08 22.73 -5.51
CA MET A 182 15.79 21.59 -6.10
C MET A 182 15.21 21.20 -7.47
N VAL A 183 13.90 21.34 -7.68
CA VAL A 183 13.29 21.18 -9.01
C VAL A 183 13.81 22.24 -9.99
N ASP A 184 13.88 23.50 -9.56
CA ASP A 184 14.44 24.60 -10.35
C ASP A 184 15.93 24.39 -10.67
N ALA A 185 16.67 23.81 -9.72
CA ALA A 185 18.05 23.36 -9.89
C ALA A 185 18.21 22.09 -10.75
N GLN A 186 17.12 21.54 -11.30
CA GLN A 186 17.08 20.31 -12.11
C GLN A 186 17.50 19.03 -11.37
N ALA A 187 17.30 19.00 -10.05
CA ALA A 187 17.54 17.88 -9.15
C ALA A 187 16.24 17.38 -8.46
N PRO A 188 15.21 16.94 -9.20
CA PRO A 188 13.95 16.49 -8.62
C PRO A 188 14.11 15.28 -7.67
N GLY A 189 15.17 14.48 -7.83
CA GLY A 189 15.50 13.42 -6.88
C GLY A 189 15.81 13.94 -5.47
N ALA A 190 16.57 15.04 -5.37
CA ALA A 190 16.82 15.71 -4.09
C ALA A 190 15.54 16.36 -3.53
N ALA A 191 14.70 16.93 -4.40
CA ALA A 191 13.40 17.48 -4.01
C ALA A 191 12.52 16.43 -3.32
N ARG A 192 12.46 15.22 -3.87
CA ARG A 192 11.75 14.07 -3.27
C ARG A 192 12.28 13.74 -1.88
N LEU A 193 13.60 13.63 -1.71
CA LEU A 193 14.22 13.33 -0.40
C LEU A 193 13.91 14.40 0.66
N ILE A 194 13.80 15.67 0.26
CA ILE A 194 13.40 16.79 1.14
C ILE A 194 11.94 16.66 1.56
N ARG A 195 11.03 16.29 0.65
CA ARG A 195 9.62 16.08 1.02
C ARG A 195 9.45 14.89 1.94
N GLU A 196 10.24 13.83 1.74
CA GLU A 196 10.28 12.69 2.67
C GLU A 196 10.78 13.10 4.07
N LEU A 197 11.69 14.07 4.19
CA LEU A 197 12.05 14.64 5.51
C LEU A 197 10.82 15.21 6.22
N ALA A 198 9.95 15.94 5.51
CA ALA A 198 8.73 16.51 6.09
C ALA A 198 7.82 15.42 6.69
N VAL A 199 7.68 14.29 5.98
CA VAL A 199 6.89 13.13 6.43
C VAL A 199 7.54 12.49 7.66
N ILE A 200 8.85 12.30 7.65
CA ILE A 200 9.58 11.68 8.77
C ILE A 200 9.49 12.55 10.02
N THR A 201 9.68 13.87 9.91
CA THR A 201 9.65 14.79 11.05
C THR A 201 8.26 14.98 11.64
N ALA A 202 7.22 14.85 10.81
CA ALA A 202 5.83 14.86 11.28
C ALA A 202 5.40 13.50 11.88
N GLY A 203 6.14 12.42 11.63
CA GLY A 203 5.88 11.10 12.17
C GLY A 203 6.18 11.01 13.67
N GLY A 204 5.31 10.37 14.44
CA GLY A 204 5.60 10.02 15.84
C GLY A 204 6.72 8.98 15.95
N GLY A 205 7.47 8.98 17.06
CA GLY A 205 8.52 7.99 17.35
C GLY A 205 9.95 8.52 17.13
N ALA A 206 10.84 7.67 16.60
CA ALA A 206 12.27 7.93 16.43
C ALA A 206 12.61 8.85 15.24
N TRP A 207 11.81 9.90 15.03
CA TRP A 207 11.90 10.81 13.88
C TRP A 207 13.30 11.39 13.69
N ALA A 208 14.02 11.70 14.78
CA ALA A 208 15.33 12.34 14.72
C ALA A 208 16.37 11.47 14.01
N ALA A 209 16.37 10.16 14.27
CA ALA A 209 17.29 9.24 13.62
C ALA A 209 16.96 9.07 12.13
N GLY A 210 15.67 8.95 11.79
CA GLY A 210 15.22 8.88 10.39
C GLY A 210 15.50 10.16 9.61
N ALA A 211 15.30 11.33 10.23
CA ALA A 211 15.60 12.63 9.64
C ALA A 211 17.11 12.77 9.40
N LEU A 212 17.93 12.40 10.39
CA LEU A 212 19.39 12.43 10.26
C LEU A 212 19.88 11.48 9.16
N GLU A 213 19.35 10.25 9.07
CA GLU A 213 19.67 9.31 7.98
C GLU A 213 19.34 9.92 6.61
N ARG A 214 18.20 10.59 6.48
CA ARG A 214 17.78 11.21 5.22
C ARG A 214 18.65 12.42 4.86
N MET A 215 19.00 13.28 5.82
CA MET A 215 19.96 14.37 5.64
C MET A 215 21.35 13.86 5.27
N ALA A 216 21.77 12.74 5.87
CA ALA A 216 23.05 12.11 5.59
C ALA A 216 23.15 11.58 4.16
N ARG A 217 22.08 10.99 3.61
CA ARG A 217 22.02 10.59 2.19
C ARG A 217 22.11 11.79 1.24
N LEU A 218 21.44 12.91 1.57
CA LEU A 218 21.55 14.18 0.83
C LEU A 218 22.98 14.73 0.87
N LYS A 219 23.62 14.72 2.05
CA LYS A 219 25.02 15.13 2.23
C LYS A 219 25.97 14.31 1.36
N LEU A 220 25.83 12.99 1.40
CA LEU A 220 26.66 12.09 0.60
C LEU A 220 26.48 12.33 -0.90
N MET A 221 25.24 12.59 -1.33
CA MET A 221 24.92 12.88 -2.73
C MET A 221 25.56 14.19 -3.20
N ALA A 222 25.47 15.25 -2.38
CA ALA A 222 26.10 16.53 -2.66
C ALA A 222 27.63 16.43 -2.78
N GLU A 223 28.28 15.75 -1.82
CA GLU A 223 29.75 15.57 -1.86
C GLU A 223 30.23 14.71 -3.03
N ALA A 224 29.44 13.72 -3.43
CA ALA A 224 29.73 12.94 -4.61
C ALA A 224 29.58 13.80 -5.87
N PHE A 225 28.54 14.64 -5.94
CA PHE A 225 28.29 15.51 -7.09
C PHE A 225 29.29 16.67 -7.22
N ASP A 226 29.82 17.20 -6.12
CA ASP A 226 30.90 18.20 -6.17
C ASP A 226 32.13 17.66 -6.89
N ARG A 227 32.37 16.34 -6.78
CA ARG A 227 33.49 15.63 -7.40
C ARG A 227 33.12 14.86 -8.65
N PHE A 228 31.94 15.13 -9.22
CA PHE A 228 31.29 14.31 -10.25
C PHE A 228 32.22 13.90 -11.40
N ASP A 229 32.99 14.85 -11.93
CA ASP A 229 33.88 14.64 -13.07
C ASP A 229 35.08 13.72 -12.76
N THR A 230 35.39 13.50 -11.47
CA THR A 230 36.46 12.59 -11.01
C THR A 230 35.98 11.16 -10.74
N LEU A 231 34.66 10.93 -10.75
CA LEU A 231 34.06 9.64 -10.43
C LEU A 231 34.04 8.72 -11.66
N GLU A 232 34.05 7.41 -11.41
CA GLU A 232 33.89 6.40 -12.46
C GLU A 232 32.57 6.58 -13.24
N PRO A 233 32.53 6.28 -14.56
CA PRO A 233 31.35 6.49 -15.40
C PRO A 233 30.06 5.84 -14.85
N GLU A 234 30.16 4.67 -14.25
CA GLU A 234 29.04 3.95 -13.64
C GLU A 234 28.50 4.66 -12.40
N LEU A 235 29.38 5.24 -11.57
CA LEU A 235 28.98 6.04 -10.41
C LEU A 235 28.41 7.39 -10.83
N GLN A 236 28.93 8.00 -11.91
CA GLN A 236 28.31 9.17 -12.51
C GLN A 236 26.89 8.86 -12.98
N ALA A 237 26.69 7.73 -13.68
CA ALA A 237 25.36 7.30 -14.12
C ALA A 237 24.41 7.05 -12.94
N GLU A 238 24.91 6.44 -11.86
CA GLU A 238 24.16 6.25 -10.61
C GLU A 238 23.71 7.59 -10.03
N LEU A 239 24.62 8.56 -9.85
CA LEU A 239 24.28 9.89 -9.31
C LEU A 239 23.27 10.62 -10.19
N ARG A 240 23.41 10.55 -11.52
CA ARG A 240 22.44 11.13 -12.46
C ARG A 240 21.04 10.53 -12.21
N SER A 241 20.96 9.20 -12.10
CA SER A 241 19.70 8.50 -11.81
C SER A 241 19.09 8.95 -10.48
N GLN A 242 19.90 8.99 -9.40
CA GLN A 242 19.44 9.40 -8.07
C GLN A 242 18.95 10.85 -8.00
N LEU A 243 19.55 11.75 -8.78
CA LEU A 243 19.16 13.16 -8.88
C LEU A 243 17.97 13.40 -9.83
N GLY A 244 17.51 12.39 -10.55
CA GLY A 244 16.43 12.50 -11.53
C GLY A 244 16.88 13.06 -12.89
N TRP A 245 18.16 12.92 -13.21
CA TRP A 245 18.73 13.11 -14.54
C TRP A 245 18.78 11.77 -15.28
N PHE A 246 17.66 11.38 -15.89
CA PHE A 246 17.56 10.10 -16.61
C PHE A 246 17.99 10.20 -18.08
N LEU A 247 18.60 9.12 -18.58
CA LEU A 247 18.75 8.88 -20.01
C LEU A 247 17.38 8.66 -20.68
N SER A 248 17.28 9.06 -21.94
CA SER A 248 16.10 8.75 -22.75
C SER A 248 15.98 7.23 -22.99
N LYS A 249 14.76 6.76 -23.26
CA LYS A 249 14.54 5.33 -23.55
C LYS A 249 15.32 4.92 -24.80
N GLU A 250 15.40 5.80 -25.79
CA GLU A 250 16.11 5.58 -27.05
C GLU A 250 17.62 5.42 -26.85
N GLU A 251 18.23 6.21 -25.97
CA GLU A 251 19.66 6.08 -25.64
C GLU A 251 19.94 4.77 -24.93
N VAL A 252 19.11 4.40 -23.94
CA VAL A 252 19.28 3.14 -23.22
C VAL A 252 19.15 1.96 -24.16
N LEU A 253 18.16 1.95 -25.06
CA LEU A 253 17.94 0.86 -26.00
C LEU A 253 19.11 0.64 -27.00
N LYS A 254 20.06 1.58 -27.13
CA LYS A 254 21.30 1.40 -27.92
C LYS A 254 22.39 0.61 -27.18
N GLY A 255 22.26 0.42 -25.87
CA GLY A 255 23.24 -0.29 -25.04
C GLY A 255 23.30 -1.81 -25.29
N PRO A 256 24.08 -2.57 -24.53
CA PRO A 256 24.11 -4.04 -24.66
C PRO A 256 22.80 -4.67 -24.16
N GLY A 257 22.26 -5.62 -24.92
CA GLY A 257 21.05 -6.38 -24.57
C GLY A 257 21.37 -7.75 -23.97
N ILE A 258 20.51 -8.20 -23.06
CA ILE A 258 20.56 -9.54 -22.46
C ILE A 258 19.32 -10.30 -22.91
N VAL A 259 19.52 -11.34 -23.72
CA VAL A 259 18.46 -12.26 -24.13
C VAL A 259 18.35 -13.37 -23.11
N ASP A 260 17.18 -13.50 -22.48
CA ASP A 260 16.92 -14.53 -21.48
C ASP A 260 15.43 -14.88 -21.41
N PHE A 261 15.09 -15.90 -20.62
CA PHE A 261 13.73 -16.21 -20.20
C PHE A 261 13.44 -15.50 -18.87
N TRP A 262 12.53 -14.54 -18.90
CA TRP A 262 12.22 -13.68 -17.75
C TRP A 262 10.90 -14.08 -17.12
N VAL A 263 10.92 -14.35 -15.82
CA VAL A 263 9.74 -14.69 -15.02
C VAL A 263 9.28 -13.44 -14.28
N VAL A 264 7.98 -13.14 -14.33
CA VAL A 264 7.36 -12.07 -13.54
C VAL A 264 7.27 -12.53 -12.07
N LEU A 265 8.02 -11.85 -11.21
CA LEU A 265 8.08 -12.12 -9.77
C LEU A 265 6.96 -11.39 -9.02
N GLY A 266 6.69 -10.15 -9.40
CA GLY A 266 5.72 -9.31 -8.71
C GLY A 266 5.37 -8.06 -9.50
N VAL A 267 4.16 -7.56 -9.29
CA VAL A 267 3.67 -6.31 -9.91
C VAL A 267 3.06 -5.45 -8.83
N THR A 268 3.50 -4.20 -8.73
CA THR A 268 2.88 -3.19 -7.86
C THR A 268 2.50 -1.96 -8.66
N VAL A 269 1.48 -1.26 -8.21
CA VAL A 269 1.05 0.02 -8.78
C VAL A 269 1.09 1.03 -7.65
N GLU A 270 1.87 2.09 -7.83
CA GLU A 270 1.94 3.21 -6.90
C GLU A 270 1.40 4.45 -7.62
N GLU A 271 0.58 5.25 -6.95
CA GLU A 271 0.16 6.54 -7.46
C GLU A 271 1.17 7.59 -7.03
N ASP A 272 1.65 8.37 -7.98
CA ASP A 272 2.47 9.53 -7.72
C ASP A 272 1.54 10.68 -7.32
N GLU A 273 1.48 10.98 -6.02
CA GLU A 273 0.58 11.99 -5.45
C GLU A 273 0.80 13.40 -6.03
N GLU A 274 1.99 13.70 -6.56
CA GLU A 274 2.34 15.01 -7.11
C GLU A 274 1.87 15.19 -8.56
N SER A 275 2.06 14.16 -9.39
CA SER A 275 1.73 14.19 -10.82
C SER A 275 0.38 13.56 -11.16
N GLY A 276 -0.23 12.82 -10.23
CA GLY A 276 -1.42 11.99 -10.48
C GLY A 276 -1.16 10.83 -11.45
N LEU A 277 0.12 10.51 -11.71
CA LEU A 277 0.52 9.40 -12.58
C LEU A 277 0.54 8.10 -11.78
N GLN A 278 -0.03 7.04 -12.36
CA GLN A 278 0.17 5.69 -11.87
C GLN A 278 1.50 5.15 -12.39
N VAL A 279 2.31 4.63 -11.47
CA VAL A 279 3.59 3.97 -11.75
C VAL A 279 3.45 2.49 -11.44
N GLN A 280 3.33 1.69 -12.50
CA GLN A 280 3.35 0.24 -12.42
C GLN A 280 4.80 -0.25 -12.44
N ARG A 281 5.20 -0.98 -11.39
CA ARG A 281 6.50 -1.61 -11.21
C ARG A 281 6.35 -3.11 -11.45
N ILE A 282 7.16 -3.65 -12.34
CA ILE A 282 7.15 -5.07 -12.67
C ILE A 282 8.54 -5.61 -12.41
N TRP A 283 8.65 -6.48 -11.41
CA TRP A 283 9.87 -7.19 -11.11
C TRP A 283 9.93 -8.49 -11.90
N LEU A 284 11.06 -8.70 -12.57
CA LEU A 284 11.40 -9.89 -13.32
C LEU A 284 12.62 -10.56 -12.69
N GLY A 285 12.69 -11.88 -12.82
CA GLY A 285 13.90 -12.67 -12.56
C GLY A 285 14.24 -13.52 -13.78
N SER A 286 15.49 -13.51 -14.20
CA SER A 286 16.00 -14.48 -15.17
C SER A 286 15.80 -15.89 -14.61
N ARG A 287 15.22 -16.80 -15.41
CA ARG A 287 14.89 -18.17 -15.00
C ARG A 287 16.13 -18.92 -14.49
N ASP A 288 17.23 -18.81 -15.24
CA ASP A 288 18.41 -19.66 -15.04
C ASP A 288 19.44 -18.98 -14.11
N SER A 289 19.58 -17.65 -14.18
CA SER A 289 20.59 -16.92 -13.38
C SER A 289 20.02 -16.22 -12.14
N GLY A 290 18.70 -16.11 -12.01
CA GLY A 290 18.05 -15.33 -10.95
C GLY A 290 18.26 -13.81 -11.07
N ARG A 291 18.92 -13.33 -12.15
CA ARG A 291 19.21 -11.91 -12.34
C ARG A 291 17.93 -11.08 -12.28
N PRO A 292 17.85 -10.07 -11.39
CA PRO A 292 16.66 -9.24 -11.27
C PRO A 292 16.58 -8.19 -12.40
N ALA A 293 15.38 -7.84 -12.81
CA ALA A 293 15.10 -6.67 -13.63
C ALA A 293 13.83 -5.96 -13.15
N LEU A 294 13.82 -4.62 -13.24
CA LEU A 294 12.67 -3.79 -12.92
C LEU A 294 12.23 -3.04 -14.18
N LEU A 295 11.00 -3.30 -14.62
CA LEU A 295 10.32 -2.49 -15.64
C LEU A 295 9.42 -1.46 -14.96
N LEU A 296 9.45 -0.22 -15.48
CA LEU A 296 8.56 0.87 -15.04
C LEU A 296 7.63 1.27 -16.17
N HIS A 297 6.33 1.21 -15.90
CA HIS A 297 5.28 1.73 -16.78
C HIS A 297 4.57 2.90 -16.09
N PHE A 298 4.34 3.97 -16.84
CA PHE A 298 3.71 5.19 -16.35
C PHE A 298 2.40 5.38 -17.13
N ALA A 299 1.28 5.53 -16.43
CA ALA A 299 -0.02 5.75 -17.02
C ALA A 299 -0.76 6.88 -16.27
N PRO A 300 -1.49 7.78 -16.96
CA PRO A 300 -2.43 8.68 -16.30
C PRO A 300 -3.52 7.90 -15.55
N GLN A 301 -4.07 8.47 -14.48
CA GLN A 301 -5.05 7.81 -13.59
C GLN A 301 -6.25 7.14 -14.29
N ASN A 302 -6.64 7.62 -15.49
CA ASN A 302 -7.79 7.12 -16.25
C ASN A 302 -7.43 6.15 -17.39
N GLN A 303 -6.15 5.77 -17.54
CA GLN A 303 -5.70 4.85 -18.58
C GLN A 303 -5.52 3.45 -18.01
N ALA A 304 -6.01 2.43 -18.73
CA ALA A 304 -5.85 1.04 -18.32
C ALA A 304 -4.37 0.65 -18.26
N LEU A 305 -3.99 -0.04 -17.18
CA LEU A 305 -2.65 -0.56 -16.95
C LEU A 305 -2.37 -1.79 -17.81
N ASP A 306 -1.09 -2.06 -18.07
CA ASP A 306 -0.68 -3.26 -18.81
C ASP A 306 -0.87 -4.50 -17.93
N LEU A 307 -1.90 -5.29 -18.25
CA LEU A 307 -2.22 -6.54 -17.57
C LEU A 307 -1.51 -7.78 -18.15
N SER A 308 -0.62 -7.59 -19.14
CA SER A 308 0.11 -8.73 -19.71
C SER A 308 1.08 -9.34 -18.69
N PHE A 309 1.67 -8.53 -17.80
CA PHE A 309 2.59 -8.97 -16.76
C PHE A 309 1.85 -9.55 -15.55
N ASN A 310 1.84 -10.87 -15.45
CA ASN A 310 1.20 -11.60 -14.35
C ASN A 310 2.25 -12.38 -13.58
N PRO A 311 2.35 -12.22 -12.25
CA PRO A 311 3.25 -13.03 -11.44
C PRO A 311 3.07 -14.54 -11.68
N GLY A 312 4.17 -15.28 -11.76
CA GLY A 312 4.18 -16.72 -12.10
C GLY A 312 4.08 -17.03 -13.60
N THR A 313 4.08 -16.01 -14.45
CA THR A 313 4.26 -16.17 -15.90
C THR A 313 5.66 -15.73 -16.32
N GLY A 314 6.16 -16.23 -17.44
CA GLY A 314 7.41 -15.78 -18.01
C GLY A 314 7.41 -15.78 -19.54
N PHE A 315 8.40 -15.12 -20.10
CA PHE A 315 8.56 -14.92 -21.55
C PHE A 315 10.02 -14.74 -21.92
N LYS A 316 10.37 -15.14 -23.14
CA LYS A 316 11.69 -14.88 -23.70
C LYS A 316 11.74 -13.46 -24.24
N ALA A 317 12.73 -12.69 -23.80
CA ALA A 317 12.92 -11.31 -24.24
C ALA A 317 14.37 -10.86 -24.12
N GLU A 318 14.70 -9.83 -24.88
CA GLU A 318 15.93 -9.08 -24.78
C GLU A 318 15.71 -7.83 -23.92
N LEU A 319 16.38 -7.76 -22.77
CA LEU A 319 16.34 -6.59 -21.88
C LEU A 319 17.62 -5.77 -21.99
N VAL A 320 17.48 -4.45 -21.93
CA VAL A 320 18.60 -3.50 -21.89
C VAL A 320 18.52 -2.70 -20.60
N TYR A 321 19.57 -2.74 -19.80
CA TYR A 321 19.59 -2.10 -18.49
C TYR A 321 20.00 -0.62 -18.59
N TYR A 322 19.45 0.19 -17.70
CA TYR A 322 19.97 1.52 -17.46
C TYR A 322 21.40 1.40 -16.87
N PRO A 323 22.36 2.22 -17.31
CA PRO A 323 23.69 2.26 -16.71
C PRO A 323 23.60 2.60 -15.22
N ALA A 324 24.21 1.76 -14.38
CA ALA A 324 24.24 1.88 -12.93
C ALA A 324 25.30 0.91 -12.38
N LEU A 325 25.78 1.16 -11.16
CA LEU A 325 26.72 0.25 -10.48
C LEU A 325 26.06 -1.09 -10.15
N VAL A 326 24.78 -1.06 -9.79
CA VAL A 326 23.93 -2.23 -9.55
C VAL A 326 22.70 -2.10 -10.45
N PRO A 327 22.78 -2.53 -11.73
CA PRO A 327 21.73 -2.30 -12.71
C PRO A 327 20.51 -3.17 -12.41
N LEU A 328 19.41 -2.52 -11.97
CA LEU A 328 18.11 -3.16 -11.75
C LEU A 328 17.09 -2.73 -12.81
N ARG A 329 17.03 -1.44 -13.13
CA ARG A 329 16.05 -0.90 -14.09
C ARG A 329 16.40 -1.29 -15.52
N ALA A 330 15.43 -1.80 -16.27
CA ALA A 330 15.63 -2.22 -17.66
C ALA A 330 14.47 -1.80 -18.57
N LEU A 331 14.72 -1.90 -19.88
CA LEU A 331 13.74 -1.77 -20.95
C LEU A 331 13.68 -3.07 -21.75
N VAL A 332 12.48 -3.45 -22.18
CA VAL A 332 12.29 -4.53 -23.15
C VAL A 332 12.64 -4.00 -24.53
N ARG A 333 13.71 -4.50 -25.16
CA ARG A 333 14.05 -4.17 -26.55
C ARG A 333 13.20 -5.00 -27.51
N SER A 334 13.13 -6.31 -27.27
CA SER A 334 12.36 -7.23 -28.11
C SER A 334 11.76 -8.32 -27.24
N ARG A 335 10.46 -8.62 -27.45
CA ARG A 335 9.79 -9.77 -26.85
C ARG A 335 9.69 -10.87 -27.92
N MET A 336 10.19 -12.06 -27.60
CA MET A 336 10.31 -13.18 -28.54
C MET A 336 9.19 -14.20 -28.39
N THR A 337 8.62 -14.36 -27.19
CA THR A 337 7.50 -15.27 -26.93
C THR A 337 6.37 -14.57 -26.18
N ALA A 338 5.16 -15.14 -26.25
CA ALA A 338 4.07 -14.76 -25.37
C ALA A 338 4.33 -15.22 -23.92
N ASN A 339 3.59 -14.64 -22.97
CA ASN A 339 3.71 -15.05 -21.57
C ASN A 339 3.04 -16.41 -21.34
N GLU A 340 3.80 -17.32 -20.75
CA GLU A 340 3.35 -18.65 -20.37
C GLU A 340 3.56 -18.89 -18.87
N ALA A 341 2.83 -19.86 -18.30
CA ALA A 341 3.06 -20.25 -16.92
C ALA A 341 4.50 -20.78 -16.79
N CYS A 342 5.27 -20.25 -15.85
CA CYS A 342 6.67 -20.60 -15.70
C CYS A 342 7.00 -20.77 -14.21
N PRO A 343 7.73 -21.83 -13.81
CA PRO A 343 8.29 -21.92 -12.48
C PRO A 343 9.11 -20.68 -12.11
N GLN A 344 8.98 -20.23 -10.87
CA GLN A 344 9.74 -19.10 -10.36
C GLN A 344 11.25 -19.44 -10.28
N PRO A 345 12.15 -18.51 -10.66
CA PRO A 345 13.62 -18.72 -10.66
C PRO A 345 14.14 -18.93 -9.24
N GLY A 346 15.28 -19.59 -9.05
CA GLY A 346 15.87 -19.75 -7.71
C GLY A 346 16.10 -18.44 -6.97
N GLY A 347 15.83 -18.43 -5.67
CA GLY A 347 16.02 -17.32 -4.73
C GLY A 347 17.04 -17.66 -3.64
N TYR A 348 17.05 -16.84 -2.58
CA TYR A 348 17.95 -16.99 -1.44
C TYR A 348 17.42 -18.06 -0.48
N GLY A 349 18.31 -18.98 -0.07
CA GLY A 349 17.97 -20.09 0.80
C GLY A 349 17.95 -19.75 2.29
N THR A 350 18.49 -18.58 2.66
CA THR A 350 18.45 -17.99 4.01
C THR A 350 18.32 -16.47 3.95
N ILE A 351 17.87 -15.87 5.05
CA ILE A 351 17.81 -14.42 5.20
C ILE A 351 19.21 -13.81 5.21
N ALA A 352 20.21 -14.47 5.82
CA ALA A 352 21.59 -14.01 5.80
C ALA A 352 22.15 -13.88 4.37
N GLU A 353 21.89 -14.86 3.50
CA GLU A 353 22.30 -14.80 2.09
C GLU A 353 21.68 -13.60 1.37
N ALA A 354 20.38 -13.34 1.60
CA ALA A 354 19.68 -12.20 1.01
C ALA A 354 20.25 -10.87 1.50
N LEU A 355 20.49 -10.73 2.81
CA LEU A 355 21.07 -9.53 3.41
C LEU A 355 22.52 -9.31 3.00
N GLN A 356 23.31 -10.38 2.80
CA GLN A 356 24.67 -10.29 2.26
C GLN A 356 24.66 -9.76 0.82
N ALA A 357 23.74 -10.24 -0.02
CA ALA A 357 23.58 -9.74 -1.39
C ALA A 357 23.16 -8.26 -1.41
N PHE A 358 22.22 -7.88 -0.53
CA PHE A 358 21.87 -6.48 -0.33
C PHE A 358 23.06 -5.66 0.16
N GLY A 359 23.81 -6.16 1.15
CA GLY A 359 24.96 -5.48 1.73
C GLY A 359 26.05 -5.19 0.71
N ALA A 360 26.35 -6.17 -0.16
CA ALA A 360 27.28 -6.00 -1.27
C ALA A 360 26.80 -4.94 -2.29
N ALA A 361 25.49 -4.87 -2.55
CA ALA A 361 24.90 -3.86 -3.41
C ALA A 361 24.92 -2.46 -2.75
N ALA A 362 24.55 -2.36 -1.47
CA ALA A 362 24.50 -1.12 -0.70
C ALA A 362 25.89 -0.53 -0.45
N ALA A 363 26.92 -1.38 -0.31
CA ALA A 363 28.32 -0.95 -0.22
C ALA A 363 28.79 -0.24 -1.50
N ARG A 364 28.26 -0.63 -2.67
CA ARG A 364 28.55 0.02 -3.96
C ARG A 364 27.64 1.21 -4.22
N VAL A 365 26.38 1.14 -3.77
CA VAL A 365 25.36 2.17 -3.99
C VAL A 365 24.72 2.57 -2.66
N PRO A 366 25.30 3.55 -1.94
CA PRO A 366 24.79 4.01 -0.65
C PRO A 366 23.37 4.61 -0.72
N TRP A 367 22.87 4.94 -1.91
CA TRP A 367 21.52 5.46 -2.15
C TRP A 367 20.51 4.41 -2.60
N LEU A 368 20.88 3.12 -2.62
CA LEU A 368 20.01 2.04 -3.10
C LEU A 368 18.75 1.93 -2.25
N GLU A 369 17.62 2.47 -2.68
CA GLU A 369 16.41 2.51 -1.84
C GLU A 369 15.67 1.17 -1.79
N ARG A 370 15.75 0.39 -2.86
CA ARG A 370 14.99 -0.85 -3.03
C ARG A 370 15.87 -1.95 -3.58
N PHE A 371 15.82 -3.11 -2.92
CA PHE A 371 16.51 -4.30 -3.36
C PHE A 371 15.54 -5.48 -3.47
N PRO A 372 15.47 -6.17 -4.62
CA PRO A 372 14.57 -7.30 -4.79
C PRO A 372 15.09 -8.52 -4.02
N MET A 373 14.19 -9.19 -3.28
CA MET A 373 14.49 -10.41 -2.54
C MET A 373 13.44 -11.48 -2.85
N LEU A 374 13.89 -12.62 -3.35
CA LEU A 374 13.10 -13.85 -3.43
C LEU A 374 13.61 -14.81 -2.35
N LEU A 375 12.82 -15.03 -1.31
CA LEU A 375 13.17 -15.88 -0.17
C LEU A 375 12.47 -17.23 -0.35
N GLU A 376 13.23 -18.32 -0.28
CA GLU A 376 12.72 -19.67 -0.59
C GLU A 376 11.86 -20.28 0.52
N GLU A 377 12.32 -20.20 1.77
CA GLU A 377 11.69 -20.87 2.91
C GLU A 377 11.60 -19.93 4.11
N VAL A 378 10.58 -19.08 4.12
CA VAL A 378 10.33 -18.11 5.21
C VAL A 378 8.90 -18.21 5.74
N THR A 379 8.75 -18.15 7.05
CA THR A 379 7.45 -18.19 7.72
C THR A 379 7.10 -16.80 8.25
N PRO A 380 5.96 -16.20 7.86
CA PRO A 380 5.47 -14.97 8.47
C PRO A 380 4.96 -15.25 9.88
N VAL A 381 5.40 -14.44 10.85
CA VAL A 381 5.00 -14.53 12.25
C VAL A 381 4.13 -13.33 12.62
N PRO A 382 2.85 -13.57 13.00
CA PRO A 382 1.89 -12.52 13.37
C PRO A 382 2.12 -12.05 14.81
N ASP A 383 3.23 -11.38 15.03
CA ASP A 383 3.61 -10.74 16.28
C ASP A 383 3.81 -9.24 16.03
N ALA A 384 3.73 -8.38 17.04
CA ALA A 384 3.94 -6.94 16.87
C ALA A 384 5.33 -6.54 17.41
N PRO A 385 6.30 -6.13 16.56
CA PRO A 385 6.22 -5.98 15.10
C PRO A 385 6.31 -7.32 14.35
N TRP A 386 5.73 -7.37 13.14
CA TRP A 386 5.70 -8.58 12.32
C TRP A 386 7.10 -8.90 11.79
N PHE A 387 7.40 -10.20 11.64
CA PHE A 387 8.68 -10.64 11.09
C PHE A 387 8.54 -11.91 10.23
N LEU A 388 9.54 -12.13 9.39
CA LEU A 388 9.79 -13.41 8.73
C LEU A 388 10.85 -14.18 9.52
N ILE A 389 10.69 -15.49 9.62
CA ILE A 389 11.70 -16.41 10.15
C ILE A 389 12.09 -17.43 9.08
N ASP A 390 13.38 -17.64 8.85
CA ASP A 390 13.86 -18.69 7.94
C ASP A 390 14.13 -20.03 8.65
N ARG A 391 14.53 -21.04 7.88
CA ARG A 391 14.89 -22.38 8.38
C ARG A 391 16.05 -22.42 9.37
N ARG A 392 16.87 -21.36 9.48
CA ARG A 392 17.95 -21.23 10.47
C ARG A 392 17.50 -20.46 11.71
N GLY A 393 16.24 -20.07 11.78
CA GLY A 393 15.70 -19.23 12.86
C GLY A 393 16.10 -17.76 12.74
N GLN A 394 16.69 -17.34 11.63
CA GLN A 394 17.07 -15.94 11.43
C GLN A 394 15.82 -15.11 11.11
N THR A 395 15.80 -13.85 11.57
CA THR A 395 14.61 -13.02 11.42
C THR A 395 14.88 -11.69 10.73
N ILE A 396 13.88 -11.23 9.97
CA ILE A 396 13.81 -9.86 9.43
C ILE A 396 12.41 -9.26 9.63
N PRO A 397 12.31 -7.94 9.84
CA PRO A 397 11.03 -7.24 9.95
C PRO A 397 10.20 -7.37 8.67
N LEU A 398 8.90 -7.64 8.83
CA LEU A 398 7.94 -7.79 7.76
C LEU A 398 6.93 -6.63 7.81
N MET A 399 6.79 -5.89 6.71
CA MET A 399 6.02 -4.66 6.68
C MET A 399 5.06 -4.63 5.48
N GLU A 400 3.76 -4.50 5.75
CA GLU A 400 2.72 -4.22 4.75
C GLU A 400 1.39 -3.88 5.43
N LYS A 401 0.30 -3.69 4.67
CA LYS A 401 -1.07 -3.63 5.24
C LYS A 401 -1.34 -4.80 6.16
N LYS A 402 -1.96 -4.52 7.33
CA LYS A 402 -2.46 -5.54 8.27
C LYS A 402 -3.25 -6.64 7.54
N SER A 403 -4.09 -6.28 6.56
CA SER A 403 -4.85 -7.25 5.76
C SER A 403 -3.97 -8.24 5.01
N LEU A 404 -2.92 -7.77 4.30
CA LEU A 404 -2.00 -8.65 3.58
C LEU A 404 -1.15 -9.50 4.52
N LEU A 405 -0.68 -8.92 5.63
CA LEU A 405 0.10 -9.65 6.62
C LEU A 405 -0.69 -10.84 7.18
N TRP A 406 -1.98 -10.64 7.48
CA TRP A 406 -2.87 -11.72 7.88
C TRP A 406 -3.19 -12.72 6.77
N GLU A 407 -3.32 -12.27 5.52
CA GLU A 407 -3.45 -13.18 4.37
C GLU A 407 -2.23 -14.09 4.23
N LEU A 408 -1.02 -13.55 4.36
CA LEU A 408 0.22 -14.32 4.36
C LEU A 408 0.29 -15.31 5.53
N ALA A 409 -0.10 -14.88 6.73
CA ALA A 409 -0.20 -15.78 7.89
C ALA A 409 -1.21 -16.90 7.63
N ALA A 410 -2.36 -16.60 7.02
CA ALA A 410 -3.39 -17.60 6.70
C ALA A 410 -2.91 -18.61 5.63
N LEU A 411 -2.19 -18.13 4.60
CA LEU A 411 -1.59 -18.99 3.58
C LEU A 411 -0.53 -19.91 4.18
N SER A 412 0.36 -19.36 5.02
CA SER A 412 1.40 -20.11 5.72
C SER A 412 0.83 -21.12 6.72
N GLY A 413 -0.16 -20.68 7.50
CA GLY A 413 -0.20 -20.88 8.96
C GLY A 413 0.81 -21.85 9.56
N GLY A 414 1.96 -21.24 9.87
CA GLY A 414 3.12 -21.83 10.54
C GLY A 414 4.05 -22.62 9.63
N ARG A 415 3.79 -22.70 8.32
CA ARG A 415 4.67 -23.38 7.36
C ARG A 415 5.46 -22.38 6.51
N PRO A 416 6.70 -22.73 6.10
CA PRO A 416 7.49 -21.88 5.22
C PRO A 416 6.77 -21.60 3.90
N LEU A 417 6.88 -20.36 3.46
CA LEU A 417 6.43 -19.85 2.18
C LEU A 417 7.64 -19.39 1.36
N ARG A 418 7.46 -19.44 0.05
CA ARG A 418 8.32 -18.75 -0.89
C ARG A 418 7.75 -17.35 -1.16
N LEU A 419 8.51 -16.31 -0.84
CA LEU A 419 8.04 -14.93 -0.89
C LEU A 419 8.98 -14.05 -1.72
N PHE A 420 8.39 -13.30 -2.65
CA PHE A 420 9.06 -12.20 -3.34
C PHE A 420 8.70 -10.87 -2.68
N GLY A 421 9.67 -9.96 -2.59
CA GLY A 421 9.46 -8.64 -2.01
C GLY A 421 10.61 -7.67 -2.24
N GLU A 422 10.44 -6.46 -1.71
CA GLU A 422 11.46 -5.41 -1.71
C GLU A 422 12.03 -5.25 -0.30
N TRP A 423 13.35 -5.29 -0.17
CA TRP A 423 14.06 -4.82 1.01
C TRP A 423 14.28 -3.32 0.93
N ARG A 424 13.72 -2.59 1.90
CA ARG A 424 13.72 -1.12 1.95
C ARG A 424 13.67 -0.69 3.39
N GLU A 425 14.38 0.36 3.76
CA GLU A 425 14.34 0.92 5.12
C GLU A 425 14.50 -0.17 6.22
N GLN A 426 15.36 -1.15 5.97
CA GLN A 426 15.62 -2.29 6.87
C GLN A 426 14.41 -3.18 7.17
N CYS A 427 13.41 -3.17 6.28
CA CYS A 427 12.21 -4.01 6.34
C CYS A 427 12.01 -4.75 5.02
N PHE A 428 11.44 -5.96 5.09
CA PHE A 428 10.97 -6.70 3.93
C PHE A 428 9.51 -6.34 3.65
N PHE A 429 9.25 -5.88 2.43
CA PHE A 429 7.90 -5.61 1.95
C PHE A 429 7.49 -6.66 0.93
N PRO A 430 6.58 -7.58 1.28
CA PRO A 430 6.13 -8.62 0.37
C PRO A 430 5.40 -7.99 -0.82
N ILE A 431 5.69 -8.48 -2.02
CA ILE A 431 4.93 -8.16 -3.23
C ILE A 431 4.12 -9.41 -3.56
N PRO A 432 2.81 -9.42 -3.25
CA PRO A 432 1.98 -10.59 -3.51
C PRO A 432 1.89 -10.86 -5.01
N ALA A 433 1.73 -12.13 -5.37
CA ALA A 433 1.47 -12.57 -6.74
C ALA A 433 0.05 -12.16 -7.24
N LEU A 434 -0.80 -11.67 -6.34
CA LEU A 434 -2.15 -11.16 -6.58
C LEU A 434 -2.18 -9.63 -6.37
N PRO A 435 -2.99 -8.88 -7.12
CA PRO A 435 -2.97 -7.42 -7.05
C PRO A 435 -3.63 -6.94 -5.75
N LEU A 436 -2.85 -6.37 -4.85
CA LEU A 436 -3.35 -5.59 -3.72
C LEU A 436 -2.62 -4.25 -3.67
N PHE A 437 -3.41 -3.17 -3.61
CA PHE A 437 -2.93 -1.79 -3.48
C PHE A 437 -2.33 -1.53 -2.10
N ARG A 438 -1.34 -0.63 -2.03
CA ARG A 438 -0.47 -0.36 -0.85
C ARG A 438 -0.94 0.79 0.07
N PRO A 439 -0.31 1.01 1.25
CA PRO A 439 -0.41 2.22 2.07
C PRO A 439 0.99 2.84 2.38
N GLN A 440 0.98 3.88 3.21
CA GLN A 440 2.06 4.83 3.52
C GLN A 440 3.22 4.31 4.40
N THR A 441 4.24 5.16 4.50
CA THR A 441 5.64 4.98 4.93
C THR A 441 5.89 4.33 6.30
N ALA A 442 6.99 3.57 6.38
CA ALA A 442 7.34 2.62 7.44
C ALA A 442 8.18 3.19 8.60
N ALA A 443 8.41 4.50 8.63
CA ALA A 443 9.41 5.13 9.52
C ALA A 443 9.16 4.97 11.04
N ALA A 444 8.01 4.43 11.47
CA ALA A 444 7.59 4.45 12.87
C ALA A 444 7.85 3.16 13.68
N LEU A 445 8.23 2.03 13.07
CA LEU A 445 8.06 0.72 13.73
C LEU A 445 9.33 0.02 14.25
N LEU A 446 10.53 0.32 13.72
CA LEU A 446 11.77 -0.25 14.26
C LEU A 446 12.55 0.79 15.07
N PRO A 447 13.07 0.42 16.26
CA PRO A 447 13.96 1.31 16.98
C PRO A 447 15.22 1.56 16.14
N PRO A 448 15.69 2.81 16.04
CA PRO A 448 16.92 3.11 15.31
C PRO A 448 18.11 2.42 15.98
N HIS A 449 19.12 2.09 15.18
CA HIS A 449 20.37 1.54 15.70
C HIS A 449 20.95 2.47 16.79
N PRO A 450 21.43 1.97 17.94
CA PRO A 450 21.88 2.79 19.07
C PRO A 450 22.90 3.87 18.69
N LEU A 451 23.86 3.55 17.82
CA LEU A 451 24.85 4.52 17.34
C LEU A 451 24.21 5.70 16.59
N LEU A 452 23.23 5.42 15.71
CA LEU A 452 22.54 6.48 14.96
C LEU A 452 21.61 7.27 15.89
N LYS A 453 20.98 6.60 16.86
CA LYS A 453 20.16 7.24 17.90
C LYS A 453 20.97 8.26 18.71
N ASN A 454 22.18 7.88 19.15
CA ASN A 454 23.05 8.78 19.91
C ASN A 454 23.51 9.98 19.08
N LEU A 455 23.88 9.75 17.82
CA LEU A 455 24.26 10.83 16.91
C LEU A 455 23.07 11.76 16.60
N ALA A 456 21.87 11.21 16.47
CA ALA A 456 20.64 11.98 16.28
C ALA A 456 20.29 12.80 17.53
N HIS A 457 20.54 12.30 18.73
CA HIS A 457 20.40 13.06 19.97
C HIS A 457 21.34 14.29 19.98
N ASP A 458 22.60 14.14 19.56
CA ASP A 458 23.50 15.29 19.43
C ASP A 458 23.05 16.27 18.34
N ALA A 459 22.51 15.78 17.22
CA ALA A 459 21.92 16.63 16.19
C ALA A 459 20.70 17.42 16.70
N VAL A 460 19.85 16.82 17.55
CA VAL A 460 18.71 17.50 18.18
C VAL A 460 19.18 18.65 19.07
N LEU A 461 20.26 18.44 19.83
CA LEU A 461 20.84 19.46 20.71
C LEU A 461 21.62 20.56 19.96
N GLY A 462 22.03 20.27 18.72
CA GLY A 462 22.79 21.18 17.87
C GLY A 462 24.29 21.17 18.14
N THR A 463 25.05 21.69 17.17
CA THR A 463 26.53 21.70 17.23
C THR A 463 27.15 23.09 17.43
N ARG A 464 26.35 24.14 17.65
CA ARG A 464 26.87 25.48 17.95
C ARG A 464 27.55 25.50 19.32
N GLY A 465 28.87 25.73 19.33
CA GLY A 465 29.67 25.78 20.55
C GLY A 465 29.87 24.42 21.24
N ARG A 466 29.54 23.31 20.56
CA ARG A 466 29.60 21.95 21.10
C ARG A 466 30.08 20.96 20.05
N ASN A 467 30.94 20.03 20.45
CA ASN A 467 31.29 18.87 19.63
C ASN A 467 30.31 17.73 19.89
N TYR A 468 29.96 16.99 18.83
CA TYR A 468 29.18 15.76 18.95
C TYR A 468 30.06 14.61 19.42
N GLN A 469 29.44 13.57 19.98
CA GLN A 469 30.14 12.37 20.41
C GLN A 469 30.46 11.49 19.21
N ILE A 470 31.75 11.20 19.00
CA ILE A 470 32.22 10.29 17.96
C ILE A 470 31.63 8.89 18.25
N PRO A 471 30.95 8.24 17.29
CA PRO A 471 30.44 6.89 17.49
C PRO A 471 31.57 5.92 17.85
N ALA A 472 31.43 5.22 18.97
CA ALA A 472 32.36 4.18 19.40
C ALA A 472 32.17 2.91 18.54
N VAL A 473 32.83 2.85 17.39
CA VAL A 473 32.90 1.66 16.53
C VAL A 473 34.31 1.09 16.56
N GLY A 474 34.45 -0.23 16.55
CA GLY A 474 35.76 -0.87 16.39
C GLY A 474 36.23 -0.92 14.94
N GLY A 475 37.51 -1.24 14.75
CA GLY A 475 38.09 -1.53 13.44
C GLY A 475 38.33 -0.28 12.57
N PRO A 476 38.42 -0.44 11.23
CA PRO A 476 38.82 0.63 10.31
C PRO A 476 37.94 1.89 10.31
N MET A 477 36.69 1.78 10.76
CA MET A 477 35.76 2.92 10.83
C MET A 477 36.13 3.91 11.94
N GLU A 478 36.82 3.46 13.00
CA GLU A 478 37.19 4.32 14.14
C GLU A 478 38.10 5.46 13.69
N GLU A 479 39.12 5.15 12.88
CA GLU A 479 40.07 6.13 12.35
C GLU A 479 39.37 7.10 11.37
N TRP A 480 38.40 6.60 10.60
CA TRP A 480 37.59 7.45 9.72
C TRP A 480 36.76 8.46 10.51
N PHE A 481 36.08 8.03 11.58
CA PHE A 481 35.29 8.94 12.41
C PHE A 481 36.16 9.95 13.18
N LYS A 482 37.36 9.56 13.64
CA LYS A 482 38.32 10.50 14.24
C LYS A 482 38.72 11.60 13.25
N ARG A 483 39.01 11.23 12.00
CA ARG A 483 39.34 12.19 10.94
C ARG A 483 38.17 13.13 10.62
N LEU A 484 36.94 12.61 10.54
CA LEU A 484 35.75 13.41 10.30
C LEU A 484 35.44 14.37 11.46
N ALA A 485 35.65 13.93 12.70
CA ALA A 485 35.44 14.77 13.88
C ALA A 485 36.47 15.90 14.02
N ALA A 486 37.63 15.77 13.37
CA ALA A 486 38.65 16.82 13.31
C ALA A 486 38.37 17.89 12.23
N GLU A 487 37.27 17.76 11.45
CA GLU A 487 36.90 18.78 10.50
C GLU A 487 36.47 20.09 11.19
N PRO A 488 36.80 21.26 10.59
CA PRO A 488 36.60 22.56 11.24
C PRO A 488 35.14 22.98 11.39
N GLU A 489 34.22 22.34 10.66
CA GLU A 489 32.79 22.64 10.68
C GLU A 489 32.01 21.50 11.36
N PRO A 490 31.58 21.65 12.64
CA PRO A 490 30.98 20.57 13.42
C PRO A 490 29.68 20.01 12.83
N ALA A 491 28.84 20.85 12.22
CA ALA A 491 27.60 20.43 11.59
C ALA A 491 27.86 19.58 10.33
N GLY A 492 28.82 20.01 9.51
CA GLY A 492 29.31 19.26 8.36
C GLY A 492 29.91 17.92 8.78
N ALA A 493 30.76 17.93 9.81
CA ALA A 493 31.36 16.72 10.39
C ALA A 493 30.31 15.72 10.89
N LEU A 494 29.29 16.18 11.61
CA LEU A 494 28.19 15.35 12.10
C LEU A 494 27.45 14.69 10.94
N LEU A 495 27.10 15.44 9.89
CA LEU A 495 26.39 14.91 8.73
C LEU A 495 27.23 13.89 7.94
N LYS A 496 28.55 14.11 7.81
CA LYS A 496 29.45 13.12 7.18
C LYS A 496 29.57 11.86 8.02
N THR A 497 29.71 11.99 9.34
CA THR A 497 29.71 10.86 10.26
C THR A 497 28.39 10.08 10.16
N ALA A 498 27.25 10.77 10.10
CA ALA A 498 25.95 10.16 9.88
C ALA A 498 25.86 9.44 8.52
N ALA A 499 26.46 9.99 7.47
CA ALA A 499 26.46 9.38 6.13
C ALA A 499 27.25 8.07 6.10
N VAL A 500 28.44 8.07 6.69
CA VAL A 500 29.30 6.87 6.80
C VAL A 500 28.65 5.83 7.69
N LEU A 501 28.11 6.24 8.85
CA LEU A 501 27.42 5.34 9.76
C LEU A 501 26.19 4.72 9.09
N THR A 502 25.38 5.53 8.41
CA THR A 502 24.20 5.05 7.66
C THR A 502 24.62 4.05 6.58
N ALA A 503 25.63 4.37 5.77
CA ALA A 503 26.11 3.46 4.73
C ALA A 503 26.64 2.15 5.32
N GLY A 504 27.40 2.22 6.41
CA GLY A 504 27.93 1.05 7.12
C GLY A 504 26.84 0.15 7.72
N LEU A 505 25.85 0.73 8.42
CA LEU A 505 24.73 -0.02 8.99
C LEU A 505 23.89 -0.73 7.92
N ARG A 506 23.72 -0.10 6.76
CA ARG A 506 23.00 -0.67 5.63
C ARG A 506 23.80 -1.77 4.93
N ALA A 507 25.09 -1.54 4.68
CA ALA A 507 25.95 -2.53 4.05
C ALA A 507 26.23 -3.74 4.96
N GLY A 508 26.29 -3.52 6.27
CA GLY A 508 26.54 -4.53 7.29
C GLY A 508 25.26 -5.04 7.98
N SER A 509 24.09 -4.92 7.35
CA SER A 509 22.85 -5.42 7.91
C SER A 509 22.92 -6.94 8.10
N LEU A 510 22.71 -7.39 9.34
CA LEU A 510 22.66 -8.80 9.71
C LEU A 510 21.23 -9.18 10.09
N PRO A 511 20.83 -10.45 9.90
CA PRO A 511 19.58 -10.91 10.46
C PRO A 511 19.59 -10.78 11.98
N ALA A 512 18.43 -10.49 12.56
CA ALA A 512 18.30 -10.58 14.00
C ALA A 512 18.24 -12.05 14.43
N GLU A 513 18.92 -12.37 15.53
CA GLU A 513 18.81 -13.67 16.18
C GLU A 513 17.37 -13.88 16.69
N PRO A 514 16.88 -15.13 16.72
CA PRO A 514 15.51 -15.40 17.11
C PRO A 514 15.31 -14.99 18.57
N THR A 515 14.47 -13.98 18.79
CA THR A 515 13.89 -13.71 20.10
C THR A 515 12.71 -14.63 20.40
N ARG A 516 12.16 -15.31 19.37
CA ARG A 516 10.99 -16.19 19.47
C ARG A 516 11.11 -17.40 18.53
N SER A 517 10.43 -18.50 18.88
CA SER A 517 10.39 -19.74 18.11
C SER A 517 9.47 -19.63 16.88
N VAL A 518 9.73 -20.46 15.86
CA VAL A 518 8.81 -20.63 14.73
C VAL A 518 7.44 -21.05 15.26
N PRO A 519 6.33 -20.44 14.80
CA PRO A 519 4.98 -20.87 15.15
C PRO A 519 4.77 -22.35 14.89
N GLU A 520 4.10 -23.07 15.80
CA GLU A 520 3.71 -24.45 15.51
C GLU A 520 2.84 -24.49 14.25
N PRO A 521 3.18 -25.34 13.26
CA PRO A 521 2.37 -25.49 12.06
C PRO A 521 0.95 -25.90 12.39
N CYS A 522 -0.02 -25.25 11.75
CA CYS A 522 -1.42 -25.65 11.87
C CYS A 522 -1.62 -27.12 11.49
N ALA A 523 -2.52 -27.77 12.23
CA ALA A 523 -2.99 -29.11 11.92
C ALA A 523 -3.57 -29.19 10.51
N ALA A 524 -3.50 -30.38 9.90
CA ALA A 524 -4.06 -30.62 8.59
C ALA A 524 -5.59 -30.51 8.61
N GLU A 525 -6.17 -29.99 7.53
CA GLU A 525 -7.62 -29.91 7.40
C GLU A 525 -8.25 -31.30 7.21
N VAL A 526 -9.44 -31.48 7.79
CA VAL A 526 -10.22 -32.72 7.66
C VAL A 526 -11.13 -32.66 6.43
N LEU A 527 -11.53 -31.45 6.01
CA LEU A 527 -12.39 -31.20 4.87
C LEU A 527 -11.63 -30.54 3.73
N PRO A 528 -12.00 -30.78 2.46
CA PRO A 528 -11.36 -30.11 1.33
C PRO A 528 -11.74 -28.64 1.27
N LEU A 529 -10.83 -27.80 0.76
CA LEU A 529 -11.14 -26.42 0.38
C LEU A 529 -12.20 -26.39 -0.73
N CYS A 530 -12.99 -25.33 -0.78
CA CYS A 530 -13.93 -25.11 -1.86
C CYS A 530 -13.21 -24.97 -3.22
N ARG A 531 -13.92 -25.29 -4.31
CA ARG A 531 -13.41 -25.16 -5.68
C ARG A 531 -13.07 -23.69 -6.02
N ALA A 532 -12.13 -23.49 -6.95
CA ALA A 532 -11.66 -22.16 -7.37
C ALA A 532 -12.80 -21.18 -7.72
N GLY A 533 -13.79 -21.60 -8.51
CA GLY A 533 -14.92 -20.73 -8.85
C GLY A 533 -15.80 -20.31 -7.65
N ALA A 534 -15.86 -21.12 -6.59
CA ALA A 534 -16.56 -20.75 -5.35
C ALA A 534 -15.71 -19.80 -4.49
N ALA A 535 -14.40 -19.99 -4.46
CA ALA A 535 -13.44 -19.07 -3.85
C ALA A 535 -13.48 -17.69 -4.53
N ASP A 536 -13.45 -17.64 -5.86
CA ASP A 536 -13.54 -16.40 -6.64
C ASP A 536 -14.84 -15.65 -6.36
N LEU A 537 -15.95 -16.38 -6.22
CA LEU A 537 -17.25 -15.80 -5.87
C LEU A 537 -17.25 -15.25 -4.43
N LEU A 538 -16.68 -15.98 -3.47
CA LEU A 538 -16.54 -15.48 -2.09
C LEU A 538 -15.72 -14.20 -2.05
N GLY A 539 -14.59 -14.15 -2.75
CA GLY A 539 -13.76 -12.95 -2.84
C GLY A 539 -14.52 -11.75 -3.42
N GLN A 540 -15.36 -11.98 -4.44
CA GLN A 540 -16.25 -10.92 -4.97
C GLN A 540 -17.31 -10.49 -3.96
N ILE A 541 -17.88 -11.43 -3.21
CA ILE A 541 -18.90 -11.14 -2.20
C ILE A 541 -18.33 -10.27 -1.09
N LEU A 542 -17.18 -10.66 -0.53
CA LEU A 542 -16.51 -9.92 0.55
C LEU A 542 -16.11 -8.50 0.14
N ARG A 543 -15.80 -8.27 -1.14
CA ARG A 543 -15.45 -6.94 -1.65
C ARG A 543 -16.66 -6.05 -1.97
N ASN A 544 -17.68 -6.62 -2.61
CA ASN A 544 -18.66 -5.83 -3.37
C ASN A 544 -20.13 -6.22 -3.15
N ALA A 545 -20.43 -7.32 -2.45
CA ALA A 545 -21.79 -7.83 -2.34
C ALA A 545 -22.34 -7.69 -0.92
N GLY A 546 -23.64 -7.38 -0.83
CA GLY A 546 -24.35 -7.25 0.44
C GLY A 546 -24.49 -8.58 1.18
N GLU A 547 -24.75 -8.47 2.48
CA GLU A 547 -24.87 -9.54 3.48
C GLU A 547 -25.62 -10.80 3.04
N LYS A 548 -26.73 -10.64 2.31
CA LYS A 548 -27.56 -11.76 1.85
C LYS A 548 -26.77 -12.80 1.03
N PHE A 549 -25.86 -12.35 0.17
CA PHE A 549 -25.06 -13.25 -0.67
C PHE A 549 -23.99 -13.98 0.14
N LEU A 550 -23.47 -13.35 1.20
CA LEU A 550 -22.51 -13.99 2.09
C LEU A 550 -23.19 -15.13 2.86
N ILE A 551 -24.38 -14.88 3.43
CA ILE A 551 -25.15 -15.91 4.15
C ILE A 551 -25.45 -17.10 3.22
N GLU A 552 -25.96 -16.84 2.01
CA GLU A 552 -26.26 -17.90 1.05
C GLU A 552 -25.00 -18.68 0.65
N TRP A 553 -23.87 -18.00 0.44
CA TRP A 553 -22.61 -18.66 0.13
C TRP A 553 -22.17 -19.58 1.27
N LEU A 554 -22.23 -19.11 2.53
CA LEU A 554 -21.87 -19.88 3.72
C LEU A 554 -22.74 -21.14 3.86
N GLU A 555 -24.06 -21.00 3.68
CA GLU A 555 -25.00 -22.12 3.73
C GLU A 555 -24.70 -23.18 2.66
N ARG A 556 -24.43 -22.75 1.43
CA ARG A 556 -24.10 -23.64 0.31
C ARG A 556 -22.75 -24.34 0.51
N ALA A 557 -21.73 -23.63 1.02
CA ALA A 557 -20.43 -24.21 1.33
C ALA A 557 -20.54 -25.28 2.44
N ARG A 558 -21.35 -25.01 3.47
CA ARG A 558 -21.60 -25.96 4.56
C ARG A 558 -22.32 -27.21 4.05
N ALA A 559 -23.35 -27.04 3.22
CA ALA A 559 -24.05 -28.16 2.60
C ALA A 559 -23.12 -29.00 1.69
N ALA A 560 -22.18 -28.34 1.01
CA ALA A 560 -21.16 -28.99 0.19
C ALA A 560 -19.98 -29.60 0.98
N ARG A 561 -19.96 -29.42 2.32
CA ARG A 561 -18.91 -29.91 3.24
C ARG A 561 -17.49 -29.50 2.81
N CYS A 562 -17.33 -28.25 2.40
CA CYS A 562 -16.03 -27.70 2.02
C CYS A 562 -15.67 -26.48 2.86
N LEU A 563 -14.38 -26.20 2.98
CA LEU A 563 -13.84 -25.07 3.74
C LEU A 563 -13.65 -23.85 2.84
N ALA A 564 -13.68 -22.66 3.45
CA ALA A 564 -13.30 -21.42 2.78
C ALA A 564 -11.78 -21.43 2.46
N PRO A 565 -11.36 -20.82 1.35
CA PRO A 565 -9.95 -20.78 0.98
C PRO A 565 -9.16 -19.93 1.99
N HIS A 566 -7.95 -20.39 2.36
CA HIS A 566 -7.17 -19.77 3.44
C HIS A 566 -6.95 -18.27 3.27
N HIS A 567 -6.66 -17.79 2.05
CA HIS A 567 -6.40 -16.37 1.79
C HIS A 567 -7.61 -15.45 2.05
N LEU A 568 -8.84 -15.99 2.08
CA LEU A 568 -10.06 -15.22 2.39
C LEU A 568 -10.51 -15.36 3.85
N LEU A 569 -9.82 -16.16 4.67
CA LEU A 569 -10.20 -16.35 6.07
C LEU A 569 -10.09 -15.09 6.92
N PRO A 570 -9.04 -14.23 6.79
CA PRO A 570 -8.97 -12.98 7.54
C PRO A 570 -10.22 -12.11 7.34
N ASP A 571 -10.59 -11.87 6.09
CA ASP A 571 -11.78 -11.08 5.75
C ASP A 571 -13.07 -11.74 6.27
N LEU A 572 -13.16 -13.06 6.23
CA LEU A 572 -14.33 -13.81 6.71
C LEU A 572 -14.46 -13.77 8.24
N LEU A 573 -13.34 -13.87 8.96
CA LEU A 573 -13.29 -13.76 10.41
C LEU A 573 -13.62 -12.33 10.85
N ASP A 574 -13.12 -11.32 10.13
CA ASP A 574 -13.50 -9.91 10.37
C ASP A 574 -15.02 -9.68 10.21
N GLN A 575 -15.67 -10.35 9.25
CA GLN A 575 -17.15 -10.31 9.14
C GLN A 575 -17.81 -10.95 10.37
N ALA A 576 -17.31 -12.09 10.86
CA ALA A 576 -17.85 -12.77 12.03
C ALA A 576 -17.66 -11.99 13.34
N CYS A 577 -16.59 -11.18 13.44
CA CYS A 577 -16.40 -10.26 14.57
C CYS A 577 -17.47 -9.17 14.58
N ARG A 578 -17.81 -8.63 13.40
CA ARG A 578 -18.82 -7.56 13.26
C ARG A 578 -20.27 -8.08 13.33
N ARG A 579 -20.47 -9.38 13.11
CA ARG A 579 -21.79 -10.02 12.95
C ARG A 579 -21.85 -11.35 13.68
N PRO A 580 -22.25 -11.34 14.97
CA PRO A 580 -22.33 -12.54 15.80
C PRO A 580 -23.14 -13.69 15.19
N GLU A 581 -24.19 -13.38 14.43
CA GLU A 581 -25.04 -14.33 13.72
C GLU A 581 -24.27 -15.19 12.69
N LEU A 582 -23.16 -14.68 12.14
CA LEU A 582 -22.33 -15.40 11.17
C LEU A 582 -21.30 -16.32 11.82
N GLN A 583 -21.00 -16.16 13.12
CA GLN A 583 -19.89 -16.84 13.79
C GLN A 583 -20.00 -18.37 13.72
N SER A 584 -21.20 -18.93 13.88
CA SER A 584 -21.41 -20.39 13.79
C SER A 584 -21.04 -20.95 12.41
N SER A 585 -21.50 -20.28 11.35
CA SER A 585 -21.24 -20.66 9.96
C SER A 585 -19.77 -20.44 9.58
N VAL A 586 -19.17 -19.33 9.99
CA VAL A 586 -17.75 -19.04 9.70
C VAL A 586 -16.83 -20.02 10.42
N ARG A 587 -17.06 -20.34 11.69
CA ARG A 587 -16.27 -21.36 12.42
C ARG A 587 -16.28 -22.71 11.70
N ALA A 588 -17.45 -23.15 11.23
CA ALA A 588 -17.58 -24.42 10.53
C ALA A 588 -16.79 -24.47 9.20
N LEU A 589 -16.62 -23.32 8.54
CA LEU A 589 -15.99 -23.23 7.23
C LEU A 589 -14.53 -22.78 7.28
N ALA A 590 -14.07 -22.20 8.39
CA ALA A 590 -12.70 -21.74 8.56
C ALA A 590 -11.73 -22.86 8.97
N GLY A 591 -12.24 -23.98 9.49
CA GLY A 591 -11.45 -25.20 9.75
C GLY A 591 -10.36 -25.02 10.80
N GLN A 592 -9.34 -25.88 10.73
CA GLN A 592 -8.17 -25.80 11.61
C GLN A 592 -7.40 -24.50 11.40
N ARG A 593 -7.35 -24.00 10.15
CA ARG A 593 -6.69 -22.75 9.82
C ARG A 593 -7.31 -21.56 10.55
N GLY A 594 -8.63 -21.52 10.63
CA GLY A 594 -9.35 -20.48 11.37
C GLY A 594 -9.03 -20.49 12.87
N ILE A 595 -8.98 -21.68 13.46
CA ILE A 595 -8.59 -21.87 14.87
C ILE A 595 -7.15 -21.39 15.09
N TRP A 596 -6.23 -21.81 14.22
CA TRP A 596 -4.83 -21.39 14.28
C TRP A 596 -4.68 -19.87 14.19
N LEU A 597 -5.38 -19.22 13.25
CA LEU A 597 -5.36 -17.76 13.11
C LEU A 597 -5.89 -17.04 14.36
N ALA A 598 -6.95 -17.57 14.96
CA ALA A 598 -7.55 -17.04 16.18
C ALA A 598 -6.63 -17.13 17.41
N GLN A 599 -5.60 -17.97 17.39
CA GLN A 599 -4.55 -17.97 18.43
C GLN A 599 -3.67 -16.73 18.36
N TRP A 600 -3.56 -16.09 17.19
CA TRP A 600 -2.69 -14.92 17.00
C TRP A 600 -3.44 -13.60 16.98
N ASN A 601 -4.76 -13.62 16.74
CA ASN A 601 -5.60 -12.43 16.71
C ASN A 601 -6.69 -12.50 17.79
N PRO A 602 -6.62 -11.64 18.84
CA PRO A 602 -7.62 -11.62 19.91
C PRO A 602 -9.06 -11.42 19.43
N ASP A 603 -9.27 -10.56 18.42
CA ASP A 603 -10.61 -10.27 17.89
C ASP A 603 -11.24 -11.52 17.26
N TRP A 604 -10.41 -12.32 16.59
CA TRP A 604 -10.85 -13.59 16.01
C TRP A 604 -10.96 -14.69 17.05
N ARG A 605 -10.18 -14.64 18.14
CA ARG A 605 -10.33 -15.56 19.27
C ARG A 605 -11.74 -15.50 19.85
N ALA A 606 -12.30 -14.30 19.97
CA ALA A 606 -13.68 -14.09 20.41
C ALA A 606 -14.74 -14.83 19.58
N VAL A 607 -14.46 -15.05 18.29
CA VAL A 607 -15.36 -15.81 17.39
C VAL A 607 -15.40 -17.30 17.81
N TYR A 608 -14.29 -17.85 18.31
CA TYR A 608 -14.17 -19.25 18.72
C TYR A 608 -14.51 -19.47 20.18
N ASP A 609 -14.06 -18.57 21.04
CA ASP A 609 -14.28 -18.58 22.47
C ASP A 609 -14.69 -17.16 22.93
N PRO A 610 -16.00 -16.90 23.06
CA PRO A 610 -16.49 -15.61 23.56
C PRO A 610 -16.01 -15.29 24.98
N ALA A 611 -15.68 -16.31 25.79
CA ALA A 611 -15.13 -16.15 27.13
C ALA A 611 -13.62 -15.81 27.12
N ALA A 612 -12.93 -15.96 25.99
CA ALA A 612 -11.52 -15.57 25.88
C ALA A 612 -11.30 -14.05 25.86
N LEU A 613 -12.34 -13.23 25.65
CA LEU A 613 -12.26 -11.77 25.84
C LEU A 613 -12.37 -11.36 27.32
N THR A 614 -12.87 -12.26 28.17
CA THR A 614 -13.00 -12.08 29.63
C THR A 614 -11.77 -12.53 30.41
N GLU A 615 -10.82 -13.24 29.78
CA GLU A 615 -9.43 -13.31 30.28
C GLU A 615 -8.78 -11.94 30.02
N ALA A 616 -9.11 -11.02 30.92
CA ALA A 616 -8.82 -9.61 30.87
C ALA A 616 -7.33 -9.35 30.62
N GLU A 617 -7.03 -8.45 29.68
CA GLU A 617 -5.85 -7.61 29.81
C GLU A 617 -6.05 -6.87 31.16
N PRO A 618 -5.27 -7.17 32.21
CA PRO A 618 -5.53 -6.60 33.52
C PRO A 618 -5.44 -5.09 33.40
N TRP A 619 -6.48 -4.37 33.79
CA TRP A 619 -6.34 -2.95 34.05
C TRP A 619 -5.67 -2.81 35.41
N ASP A 620 -4.40 -2.47 35.43
CA ASP A 620 -3.76 -2.05 36.67
C ASP A 620 -4.31 -0.65 37.03
N PRO A 621 -4.96 -0.47 38.20
CA PRO A 621 -5.45 0.83 38.63
C PRO A 621 -4.38 1.94 38.65
N ALA A 622 -3.09 1.58 38.80
CA ALA A 622 -1.98 2.53 38.71
C ALA A 622 -1.87 3.17 37.31
N GLU A 623 -2.34 2.49 36.25
CA GLU A 623 -2.29 3.00 34.88
C GLU A 623 -3.05 4.31 34.70
N TRP A 624 -4.09 4.55 35.50
CA TRP A 624 -4.87 5.79 35.46
C TRP A 624 -4.05 6.99 35.93
N GLU A 625 -3.30 6.82 37.02
CA GLU A 625 -2.53 7.88 37.69
C GLU A 625 -1.18 8.15 36.99
N GLU A 626 -0.57 7.13 36.40
CA GLU A 626 0.76 7.25 35.74
C GLU A 626 0.71 7.92 34.36
N ARG A 627 -0.46 7.92 33.71
CA ARG A 627 -0.63 8.42 32.33
C ARG A 627 -1.17 9.83 32.31
N ASP A 628 -0.61 10.65 31.44
CA ASP A 628 -1.21 11.95 31.14
C ASP A 628 -2.56 11.79 30.42
N PRO A 629 -3.42 12.83 30.39
CA PRO A 629 -4.75 12.74 29.80
C PRO A 629 -4.79 12.28 28.33
N LYS A 630 -3.79 12.63 27.50
CA LYS A 630 -3.74 12.19 26.10
C LYS A 630 -3.37 10.72 26.01
N GLN A 631 -2.41 10.28 26.81
CA GLN A 631 -2.02 8.86 26.89
C GLN A 631 -3.17 7.99 27.39
N ARG A 632 -3.96 8.49 28.34
CA ARG A 632 -5.15 7.81 28.85
C ARG A 632 -6.21 7.60 27.78
N VAL A 633 -6.50 8.62 26.96
CA VAL A 633 -7.42 8.51 25.82
C VAL A 633 -6.96 7.45 24.83
N ILE A 634 -5.68 7.46 24.43
CA ILE A 634 -5.12 6.47 23.50
C ILE A 634 -5.22 5.05 24.07
N ARG A 635 -4.88 4.88 25.35
CA ARG A 635 -4.91 3.58 26.02
C ARG A 635 -6.34 3.03 26.15
N LEU A 636 -7.29 3.86 26.58
CA LEU A 636 -8.69 3.47 26.74
C LEU A 636 -9.39 3.28 25.39
N GLN A 637 -8.98 3.99 24.34
CA GLN A 637 -9.45 3.71 22.98
C GLN A 637 -9.01 2.31 22.53
N ALA A 638 -7.73 1.98 22.72
CA ALA A 638 -7.23 0.63 22.44
C ALA A 638 -7.96 -0.43 23.27
N LEU A 639 -8.26 -0.14 24.54
CA LEU A 639 -9.04 -1.05 25.40
C LEU A 639 -10.48 -1.17 24.93
N ARG A 640 -11.15 -0.08 24.54
CA ARG A 640 -12.54 -0.07 24.04
C ARG A 640 -12.73 -0.92 22.80
N SER A 641 -11.74 -0.91 21.91
CA SER A 641 -11.72 -1.73 20.69
C SER A 641 -11.73 -3.24 21.00
N ARG A 642 -11.16 -3.65 22.15
CA ARG A 642 -10.95 -5.05 22.54
C ARG A 642 -11.94 -5.54 23.59
N ASN A 643 -12.19 -4.75 24.62
CA ASN A 643 -13.07 -5.06 25.76
C ASN A 643 -13.95 -3.85 26.13
N PRO A 644 -15.14 -3.75 25.49
CA PRO A 644 -16.13 -2.71 25.77
C PRO A 644 -16.54 -2.60 27.24
N ALA A 645 -16.75 -3.74 27.89
CA ALA A 645 -17.29 -3.81 29.24
C ALA A 645 -16.29 -3.27 30.28
N VAL A 646 -15.03 -3.73 30.22
CA VAL A 646 -13.99 -3.29 31.15
C VAL A 646 -13.71 -1.79 31.01
N MET A 647 -13.62 -1.27 29.78
CA MET A 647 -13.45 0.17 29.56
C MET A 647 -14.61 0.97 30.15
N ARG A 648 -15.85 0.51 29.98
CA ARG A 648 -17.05 1.14 30.55
C ARG A 648 -17.05 1.11 32.08
N GLU A 649 -16.62 0.01 32.70
CA GLU A 649 -16.46 -0.09 34.15
C GLU A 649 -15.42 0.90 34.68
N ILE A 650 -14.26 1.01 34.02
CA ILE A 650 -13.22 1.98 34.37
C ILE A 650 -13.77 3.41 34.27
N LEU A 651 -14.46 3.73 33.17
CA LEU A 651 -15.05 5.06 33.01
C LEU A 651 -16.12 5.34 34.06
N ALA A 652 -16.99 4.37 34.37
CA ALA A 652 -18.00 4.53 35.41
C ALA A 652 -17.38 4.86 36.78
N GLU A 653 -16.20 4.31 37.09
CA GLU A 653 -15.50 4.58 38.35
C GLU A 653 -14.75 5.92 38.36
N LYS A 654 -14.03 6.25 37.27
CA LYS A 654 -13.01 7.31 37.30
C LYS A 654 -13.40 8.60 36.61
N ILE A 655 -14.32 8.57 35.63
CA ILE A 655 -14.54 9.71 34.73
C ILE A 655 -14.96 10.99 35.47
N ASP A 656 -15.68 10.88 36.58
CA ASP A 656 -16.19 12.03 37.33
C ASP A 656 -15.07 12.83 38.05
N GLN A 657 -13.87 12.26 38.16
CA GLN A 657 -12.67 12.90 38.72
C GLN A 657 -11.97 13.83 37.71
N GLU A 658 -12.30 13.73 36.42
CA GLU A 658 -11.63 14.42 35.33
C GLU A 658 -12.25 15.80 35.01
N THR A 659 -11.51 16.63 34.28
CA THR A 659 -12.03 17.93 33.82
C THR A 659 -13.18 17.75 32.82
N ALA A 660 -14.02 18.77 32.65
CA ALA A 660 -15.15 18.73 31.71
C ALA A 660 -14.73 18.37 30.27
N LYS A 661 -13.55 18.84 29.83
CA LYS A 661 -13.00 18.56 28.51
C LYS A 661 -12.60 17.08 28.37
N GLU A 662 -11.97 16.52 29.39
CA GLU A 662 -11.54 15.12 29.42
C GLU A 662 -12.73 14.19 29.52
N ARG A 663 -13.74 14.50 30.36
CA ARG A 663 -14.98 13.71 30.42
C ARG A 663 -15.67 13.62 29.06
N ALA A 664 -15.73 14.72 28.31
CA ALA A 664 -16.32 14.72 26.97
C ALA A 664 -15.50 13.85 26.00
N ALA A 665 -14.17 13.98 26.01
CA ALA A 665 -13.28 13.17 25.17
C ALA A 665 -13.37 11.66 25.50
N LEU A 666 -13.39 11.30 26.79
CA LEU A 666 -13.51 9.93 27.27
C LEU A 666 -14.89 9.33 26.97
N THR A 667 -15.97 10.11 27.15
CA THR A 667 -17.33 9.70 26.78
C THR A 667 -17.42 9.41 25.28
N ALA A 668 -16.81 10.26 24.44
CA ALA A 668 -16.81 10.09 22.99
C ALA A 668 -16.10 8.80 22.52
N LEU A 669 -15.22 8.21 23.34
CA LEU A 669 -14.57 6.93 23.01
C LEU A 669 -15.55 5.77 22.87
N LEU A 670 -16.72 5.82 23.54
CA LEU A 670 -17.74 4.77 23.43
C LEU A 670 -18.32 4.64 22.01
N LYS A 671 -18.06 5.60 21.11
CA LYS A 671 -18.39 5.49 19.68
C LYS A 671 -17.83 4.23 19.04
N GLU A 672 -16.64 3.82 19.47
CA GLU A 672 -15.98 2.61 18.98
C GLU A 672 -16.63 1.38 19.63
N ASN A 673 -17.19 0.47 18.82
CA ASN A 673 -17.94 -0.72 19.28
C ASN A 673 -19.14 -0.40 20.21
N LEU A 674 -19.83 0.72 19.95
CA LEU A 674 -21.03 1.16 20.67
C LEU A 674 -22.11 0.05 20.68
N ASN A 675 -22.67 -0.27 21.85
CA ASN A 675 -23.63 -1.37 22.03
C ASN A 675 -24.69 -1.04 23.10
N PRO A 676 -25.80 -1.81 23.19
CA PRO A 676 -26.88 -1.53 24.14
C PRO A 676 -26.47 -1.47 25.61
N ASP A 677 -25.43 -2.20 26.02
CA ASP A 677 -24.98 -2.18 27.41
C ASP A 677 -24.32 -0.84 27.81
N ASP A 678 -24.02 0.04 26.84
CA ASP A 678 -23.51 1.40 27.08
C ASP A 678 -24.61 2.38 27.51
N GLU A 679 -25.88 2.04 27.24
CA GLU A 679 -27.02 2.94 27.44
C GLU A 679 -27.14 3.46 28.89
N PRO A 680 -27.02 2.63 29.95
CA PRO A 680 -27.11 3.13 31.33
C PRO A 680 -26.03 4.16 31.68
N PHE A 681 -24.80 3.96 31.19
CA PHE A 681 -23.71 4.91 31.39
C PHE A 681 -23.97 6.22 30.65
N LEU A 682 -24.40 6.15 29.40
CA LEU A 682 -24.68 7.34 28.58
C LEU A 682 -25.88 8.14 29.09
N GLU A 683 -26.96 7.48 29.55
CA GLU A 683 -28.11 8.15 30.19
C GLU A 683 -27.69 8.92 31.45
N ALA A 684 -26.77 8.38 32.26
CA ALA A 684 -26.22 9.11 33.40
C ALA A 684 -25.39 10.34 32.97
N ARG A 685 -24.76 10.31 31.79
CA ARG A 685 -23.99 11.44 31.25
C ARG A 685 -24.86 12.55 30.63
N LEU A 686 -26.14 12.28 30.33
CA LEU A 686 -27.10 13.34 29.98
C LEU A 686 -27.38 14.30 31.14
N GLU A 687 -27.03 13.91 32.38
CA GLU A 687 -27.19 14.74 33.58
C GLU A 687 -25.90 15.44 34.01
N ASP A 688 -24.82 15.36 33.21
CA ASP A 688 -23.56 16.07 33.53
C ASP A 688 -23.75 17.60 33.51
N ARG A 689 -23.05 18.27 34.43
CA ARG A 689 -23.00 19.75 34.52
C ARG A 689 -22.41 20.41 33.26
N SER A 690 -21.60 19.69 32.49
CA SER A 690 -20.94 20.17 31.29
C SER A 690 -21.79 19.92 30.04
N LEU A 691 -22.05 20.98 29.28
CA LEU A 691 -22.76 20.89 28.02
C LEU A 691 -22.08 19.97 27.00
N SER A 692 -20.75 20.02 26.89
CA SER A 692 -20.00 19.17 25.95
C SER A 692 -20.07 17.69 26.29
N VAL A 693 -20.21 17.34 27.57
CA VAL A 693 -20.39 15.93 27.99
C VAL A 693 -21.80 15.45 27.64
N ARG A 694 -22.83 16.26 27.93
CA ARG A 694 -24.22 15.94 27.56
C ARG A 694 -24.38 15.79 26.05
N GLN A 695 -23.74 16.65 25.26
CA GLN A 695 -23.76 16.56 23.80
C GLN A 695 -23.10 15.27 23.29
N ALA A 696 -21.94 14.90 23.82
CA ALA A 696 -21.27 13.66 23.45
C ALA A 696 -22.15 12.43 23.79
N ALA A 697 -22.79 12.43 24.95
CA ALA A 697 -23.69 11.35 25.36
C ALA A 697 -24.96 11.27 24.48
N ALA A 698 -25.59 12.40 24.18
CA ALA A 698 -26.76 12.47 23.32
C ALA A 698 -26.45 12.02 21.88
N GLU A 699 -25.30 12.43 21.33
CA GLU A 699 -24.84 11.99 20.00
C GLU A 699 -24.71 10.46 19.96
N LEU A 700 -24.08 9.86 20.97
CA LEU A 700 -23.92 8.41 21.04
C LEU A 700 -25.24 7.66 21.23
N LEU A 701 -26.10 8.13 22.14
CA LEU A 701 -27.43 7.54 22.36
C LEU A 701 -28.31 7.60 21.10
N SER A 702 -28.17 8.65 20.27
CA SER A 702 -28.88 8.76 19.00
C SER A 702 -28.47 7.67 17.99
N GLY A 703 -27.22 7.20 18.08
CA GLY A 703 -26.70 6.11 17.27
C GLY A 703 -27.09 4.71 17.73
N LEU A 704 -27.68 4.56 18.92
CA LEU A 704 -28.15 3.28 19.47
C LEU A 704 -29.62 3.04 19.11
N GLU A 705 -29.88 2.12 18.18
CA GLU A 705 -31.25 1.75 17.79
C GLU A 705 -32.05 1.29 19.02
N GLY A 706 -33.25 1.87 19.21
CA GLY A 706 -34.13 1.54 20.33
C GLY A 706 -33.78 2.18 21.69
N SER A 707 -32.73 3.01 21.76
CA SER A 707 -32.35 3.70 23.00
C SER A 707 -33.51 4.51 23.61
N GLY A 708 -33.46 4.72 24.92
CA GLY A 708 -34.39 5.58 25.66
C GLY A 708 -34.47 6.98 25.05
N LEU A 709 -33.33 7.55 24.65
CA LEU A 709 -33.28 8.83 23.93
C LEU A 709 -34.06 8.78 22.62
N ASN A 710 -33.85 7.74 21.80
CA ASN A 710 -34.55 7.59 20.51
C ASN A 710 -36.06 7.47 20.69
N ARG A 711 -36.51 6.73 21.72
CA ARG A 711 -37.94 6.65 22.07
C ARG A 711 -38.51 8.00 22.47
N ARG A 712 -37.81 8.75 23.34
CA ARG A 712 -38.24 10.12 23.73
C ARG A 712 -38.25 11.09 22.55
N MET A 713 -37.30 10.98 21.62
CA MET A 713 -37.28 11.80 20.40
C MET A 713 -38.43 11.46 19.47
N GLN A 714 -38.76 10.18 19.32
CA GLN A 714 -39.91 9.74 18.56
C GLN A 714 -41.22 10.25 19.17
N GLU A 715 -41.43 10.08 20.48
CA GLU A 715 -42.61 10.58 21.20
C GLU A 715 -42.78 12.10 21.04
N ARG A 716 -41.69 12.87 21.13
CA ARG A 716 -41.71 14.32 20.87
C ARG A 716 -42.10 14.64 19.44
N LEU A 717 -41.48 14.00 18.46
CA LEU A 717 -41.78 14.23 17.05
C LEU A 717 -43.24 13.89 16.73
N GLU A 718 -43.75 12.77 17.26
CA GLU A 718 -45.16 12.38 17.12
C GLU A 718 -46.11 13.42 17.73
N SER A 719 -45.74 14.03 18.86
CA SER A 719 -46.55 15.08 19.50
C SER A 719 -46.61 16.39 18.68
N TRP A 720 -45.54 16.71 17.94
CA TRP A 720 -45.40 17.91 17.11
C TRP A 720 -45.92 17.72 15.69
N LEU A 721 -46.04 16.48 15.23
CA LEU A 721 -46.52 16.16 13.90
C LEU A 721 -48.04 16.33 13.82
N ARG A 722 -48.48 17.29 13.02
CA ARG A 722 -49.88 17.48 12.65
C ARG A 722 -50.10 16.91 11.26
N THR A 723 -51.19 16.16 11.12
CA THR A 723 -51.58 15.56 9.85
C THR A 723 -52.91 16.15 9.40
N GLU A 724 -52.88 16.96 8.34
CA GLU A 724 -54.09 17.47 7.68
C GLU A 724 -54.37 16.67 6.41
N LYS A 725 -55.57 16.09 6.29
CA LYS A 725 -56.04 15.51 5.03
C LYS A 725 -56.79 16.58 4.22
N LYS A 726 -56.24 16.96 3.07
CA LYS A 726 -56.92 17.84 2.09
C LYS A 726 -57.16 17.09 0.78
N PHE A 727 -58.43 16.76 0.53
CA PHE A 727 -58.97 16.16 -0.70
C PHE A 727 -58.31 14.84 -1.13
N LEU A 728 -57.17 14.89 -1.84
CA LEU A 728 -56.40 13.72 -2.32
C LEU A 728 -54.95 13.69 -1.79
N ARG A 729 -54.57 14.59 -0.88
CA ARG A 729 -53.21 14.67 -0.31
C ARG A 729 -53.24 14.76 1.21
N THR A 730 -52.27 14.07 1.82
CA THR A 730 -51.97 14.19 3.25
C THR A 730 -50.82 15.19 3.40
N ILE A 731 -51.06 16.26 4.16
CA ILE A 731 -50.06 17.27 4.47
C ILE A 731 -49.60 17.04 5.91
N PHE A 732 -48.29 16.96 6.08
CA PHE A 732 -47.66 16.91 7.39
C PHE A 732 -47.11 18.30 7.72
N SER A 733 -47.48 18.86 8.87
CA SER A 733 -46.86 20.05 9.45
C SER A 733 -46.22 19.68 10.79
N LEU A 734 -45.11 20.34 11.11
CA LEU A 734 -44.42 20.20 12.40
C LEU A 734 -44.62 21.49 13.19
N GLU A 735 -45.16 21.37 14.40
CA GLU A 735 -45.35 22.46 15.35
C GLU A 735 -44.52 22.19 16.62
N PRO A 736 -43.19 22.41 16.58
CA PRO A 736 -42.36 22.30 17.77
C PRO A 736 -42.67 23.44 18.77
N PRO A 737 -42.38 23.26 20.07
CA PRO A 737 -42.56 24.31 21.07
C PRO A 737 -41.61 25.49 20.84
N GLU A 738 -42.03 26.69 21.24
CA GLU A 738 -41.24 27.92 21.08
C GLU A 738 -39.96 27.94 21.94
N ASN A 739 -39.94 27.22 23.07
CA ASN A 739 -38.80 27.14 23.98
C ASN A 739 -38.46 25.67 24.28
N CYS A 740 -37.19 25.38 24.56
CA CYS A 740 -36.75 24.03 24.95
C CYS A 740 -36.94 23.83 26.44
N ASP A 741 -37.79 22.88 26.82
CA ASP A 741 -37.94 22.50 28.23
C ASP A 741 -36.68 21.80 28.79
N ALA A 742 -36.64 21.62 30.12
CA ALA A 742 -35.49 21.00 30.78
C ALA A 742 -35.22 19.56 30.33
N ALA A 743 -36.25 18.82 29.88
CA ALA A 743 -36.10 17.45 29.38
C ALA A 743 -35.50 17.44 27.96
N MET A 744 -35.87 18.41 27.13
CA MET A 744 -35.29 18.65 25.80
C MET A 744 -33.81 19.05 25.94
N GLN A 745 -33.49 19.92 26.89
CA GLN A 745 -32.11 20.34 27.18
C GLN A 745 -31.24 19.20 27.74
N ARG A 746 -31.79 18.36 28.64
CA ARG A 746 -31.14 17.12 29.11
C ARG A 746 -30.78 16.20 27.94
N ASP A 747 -31.70 16.05 27.00
CA ASP A 747 -31.58 15.17 25.84
C ASP A 747 -30.78 15.79 24.67
N GLY A 748 -30.09 16.93 24.88
CA GLY A 748 -29.17 17.54 23.92
C GLY A 748 -29.79 18.51 22.91
N ILE A 749 -31.08 18.84 23.05
CA ILE A 749 -31.74 19.86 22.22
C ILE A 749 -31.41 21.25 22.80
N GLN A 750 -30.97 22.17 21.93
CA GLN A 750 -30.61 23.54 22.32
C GLN A 750 -31.55 24.55 21.68
N GLU A 751 -31.84 25.63 22.41
CA GLU A 751 -32.43 26.83 21.84
C GLU A 751 -31.41 27.47 20.90
N SER A 752 -31.86 27.81 19.69
CA SER A 752 -31.04 28.43 18.64
C SER A 752 -30.76 29.90 18.91
#